data_AF-A0A8C2YG02-F1
#
_entry.id   AF-A0A8C2YG02-F1
#
_cell.length_a   1.000
_cell.length_b   1.000
_cell.length_c   1.000
_cell.angle_alpha   90.00
_cell.angle_beta   90.00
_cell.angle_gamma   90.00
#
_symmetry.space_group_name_H-M   'P 1'
#
loop_
_entity.id
_entity.type
_entity.pdbx_description
1 polymer ?
#
loop_
_entity_poly.entity_id
_entity_poly.type
_entity_poly.pdbx_seq_one_letter_code
_entity_poly.pdbx_strand_id
1 'polypeptide(L)'
;HAALPSQCLDGIDYDDFSFGSHMVEQKEPLMETAVGPYLVIIEQPKQRGFRFRYGCEGPSHGGLPGASSEKGHKTYPTVKICNYEGMARIEVDLVTHSDPPRVHAHSLVGKQCNEAGNCIAVVGPKDMTAQFSNLGVLHVTKKNMMEIMKEKLKKQKTRNTNGMLTEAELREIELEAKELKKVMDLSIVRLRFTAYLRDSSGNFSLALQPVISDPIHDSKSPGASNLKISRMDKTAGSVRGGDEVYLLCDKVQKDDIEVRFYEDDENGWQAFGDFSPTDVHKQYAIVFRTPPYHKPKIDRPVTVFLQLKRKRGGDVSDSKQFTYYPVVEDKEEVERKRKKVLPQFPQHFGGGSHMGGAGGAGGFGAGGGECHSPTPCAASPVPTESTYCRELQRHGMGARAGGCTWGGLGDPEPSGADVLPCPAAHLCHLWLLARRNAHALLDYSVTADPRMLLAVQRHLAASQDENGDTPLHLAIIHEQTAVIKQLIEVVVSIPSQQIINITNNLQQTPLHLAVITKQPQVVQLLLQAHANPTLLDRYGNSLLHLALQTGDEEMLRTLLAHLGSATPYLLCLPNFHGLLPVHLAVKAKSPACLDLLVRKGADVNAVERQGGRTPLHLAVEMENLNMATHLVKKLGANVNSRTFAGNTPLHLAAGLGSPTLTKLLLKAGKAMELDELTPTLDLTRSQKVCRDAARCVTRVRVPTGNVLSLDGDALQGLEQLLNQDSSGSDWMELAKRLGLCSLVETYKDTPSPSVSLLRSYELAGGSLGGLLEALDSMGLRGAVRMLRKPEALEKQQSTGGGITAVMLSTLPGGVLCPPSSLCKNIPPPKVHRLQDMAEFGALFFCFFVQIVPQKHQN
;
A
#
# COMPACT_ATOMS: atom_id res chain seq x y z
N HIS A 1 -85.02 -6.43 -26.75
CA HIS A 1 -85.65 -6.62 -25.41
C HIS A 1 -84.60 -6.35 -24.34
N ALA A 2 -85.01 -5.88 -23.16
CA ALA A 2 -84.09 -5.46 -22.10
C ALA A 2 -84.00 -6.48 -20.96
N ALA A 3 -82.80 -6.63 -20.38
CA ALA A 3 -82.59 -6.81 -18.93
C ALA A 3 -81.09 -6.66 -18.58
N LEU A 4 -80.79 -5.74 -17.65
CA LEU A 4 -79.63 -5.77 -16.73
C LEU A 4 -80.07 -6.53 -15.45
N PRO A 5 -79.23 -6.80 -14.40
CA PRO A 5 -77.95 -6.15 -14.06
C PRO A 5 -76.83 -7.04 -13.44
N SER A 6 -75.64 -6.43 -13.20
CA SER A 6 -74.71 -6.61 -12.04
C SER A 6 -74.09 -8.00 -11.74
N GLN A 7 -72.92 -8.18 -11.09
CA GLN A 7 -71.76 -7.37 -10.63
C GLN A 7 -70.68 -8.39 -10.11
N CYS A 8 -69.38 -8.12 -9.97
CA CYS A 8 -68.47 -7.05 -10.43
C CYS A 8 -67.00 -7.49 -10.26
N LEU A 9 -66.04 -6.65 -10.67
CA LEU A 9 -64.60 -6.66 -10.35
C LEU A 9 -63.78 -7.91 -10.77
N ASP A 10 -63.13 -7.79 -11.93
CA ASP A 10 -61.87 -8.49 -12.23
C ASP A 10 -60.70 -7.52 -12.24
N GLY A 11 -59.53 -8.00 -11.83
CA GLY A 11 -58.30 -7.22 -11.63
C GLY A 11 -57.05 -8.00 -12.05
N ILE A 12 -56.96 -8.25 -13.36
CA ILE A 12 -55.78 -8.01 -14.22
C ILE A 12 -54.42 -8.46 -13.68
N ASP A 13 -53.82 -9.42 -14.38
CA ASP A 13 -52.38 -9.71 -14.30
C ASP A 13 -51.84 -10.04 -15.71
N TYR A 14 -50.72 -9.39 -16.08
CA TYR A 14 -49.79 -9.64 -17.20
C TYR A 14 -50.19 -9.68 -18.70
N ASP A 15 -49.15 -9.39 -19.49
CA ASP A 15 -48.92 -9.53 -20.96
C ASP A 15 -49.90 -8.79 -21.90
N ASP A 16 -49.45 -7.81 -22.70
CA ASP A 16 -48.48 -7.99 -23.78
C ASP A 16 -47.76 -6.66 -24.16
N PHE A 17 -46.45 -6.68 -24.44
CA PHE A 17 -45.68 -5.50 -24.86
C PHE A 17 -44.87 -5.81 -26.14
N SER A 18 -45.50 -5.55 -27.28
CA SER A 18 -44.91 -5.75 -28.61
C SER A 18 -43.90 -4.64 -28.99
N PHE A 19 -42.96 -4.97 -29.88
CA PHE A 19 -41.86 -4.10 -30.30
C PHE A 19 -42.35 -2.88 -31.11
N GLY A 20 -42.45 -1.72 -30.47
CA GLY A 20 -42.61 -0.42 -31.13
C GLY A 20 -41.26 0.19 -31.49
N SER A 21 -40.82 0.04 -32.74
CA SER A 21 -39.54 0.56 -33.26
C SER A 21 -39.52 2.09 -33.44
N HIS A 22 -39.64 2.85 -32.34
CA HIS A 22 -39.45 4.29 -32.39
C HIS A 22 -37.96 4.63 -32.46
N MET A 23 -37.50 4.96 -33.67
CA MET A 23 -36.24 5.66 -33.87
C MET A 23 -36.27 6.95 -33.03
N VAL A 24 -35.18 7.24 -32.33
CA VAL A 24 -35.02 8.54 -31.66
C VAL A 24 -34.75 9.57 -32.75
N GLU A 25 -35.82 10.18 -33.27
CA GLU A 25 -35.70 11.46 -33.95
C GLU A 25 -34.97 12.41 -33.00
N GLN A 26 -33.82 12.90 -33.45
CA GLN A 26 -33.19 14.04 -32.82
C GLN A 26 -34.14 15.21 -33.01
N LYS A 27 -34.96 15.48 -32.00
CA LYS A 27 -35.85 16.64 -31.99
C LYS A 27 -34.96 17.88 -31.90
N GLU A 28 -34.57 18.39 -33.07
CA GLU A 28 -33.91 19.68 -33.19
C GLU A 28 -34.68 20.69 -32.34
N PRO A 29 -34.00 21.52 -31.52
CA PRO A 29 -34.66 22.55 -30.76
C PRO A 29 -35.24 23.55 -31.77
N LEU A 30 -36.54 23.42 -32.03
CA LEU A 30 -37.31 24.30 -32.90
C LEU A 30 -36.92 25.74 -32.61
N MET A 31 -36.28 26.41 -33.59
CA MET A 31 -35.89 27.80 -33.47
C MET A 31 -37.16 28.67 -33.55
N GLU A 32 -37.87 28.75 -32.43
CA GLU A 32 -38.99 29.66 -32.24
C GLU A 32 -38.43 31.09 -32.42
N THR A 33 -38.84 31.74 -33.50
CA THR A 33 -38.20 32.98 -34.00
C THR A 33 -38.55 34.20 -33.16
N ALA A 34 -37.98 34.25 -31.96
CA ALA A 34 -38.10 35.36 -31.04
C ALA A 34 -37.39 36.61 -31.61
N VAL A 35 -38.18 37.61 -32.01
CA VAL A 35 -37.74 38.90 -32.56
C VAL A 35 -37.23 39.84 -31.44
N GLY A 36 -36.38 39.30 -30.56
CA GLY A 36 -35.93 39.98 -29.35
C GLY A 36 -34.67 39.37 -28.74
N PRO A 37 -34.13 39.99 -27.68
CA PRO A 37 -32.91 39.56 -27.01
C PRO A 37 -33.13 38.28 -26.20
N TYR A 38 -32.22 37.32 -26.32
CA TYR A 38 -32.28 36.05 -25.60
C TYR A 38 -30.90 35.64 -25.07
N LEU A 39 -30.88 34.73 -24.08
CA LEU A 39 -29.67 34.20 -23.47
C LEU A 39 -29.45 32.76 -23.96
N VAL A 40 -28.21 32.36 -24.19
CA VAL A 40 -27.83 30.99 -24.56
C VAL A 40 -26.58 30.53 -23.82
N ILE A 41 -26.51 29.26 -23.44
CA ILE A 41 -25.30 28.63 -22.90
C ILE A 41 -24.44 28.15 -24.08
N ILE A 42 -23.19 28.62 -24.16
CA ILE A 42 -22.21 28.17 -25.15
C ILE A 42 -21.45 26.95 -24.62
N GLU A 43 -21.01 27.02 -23.36
CA GLU A 43 -20.25 25.95 -22.69
C GLU A 43 -21.01 25.57 -21.41
N GLN A 44 -21.57 24.35 -21.41
CA GLN A 44 -22.23 23.76 -20.23
C GLN A 44 -21.20 23.48 -19.11
N PRO A 45 -21.62 23.45 -17.82
CA PRO A 45 -20.75 23.02 -16.74
C PRO A 45 -20.48 21.52 -16.81
N LYS A 46 -19.32 21.07 -16.30
CA LYS A 46 -18.98 19.64 -16.27
C LYS A 46 -19.93 18.89 -15.33
N GLN A 47 -20.81 18.07 -15.91
CA GLN A 47 -21.90 17.38 -15.21
C GLN A 47 -21.43 16.44 -14.07
N ARG A 48 -20.20 15.91 -14.15
CA ARG A 48 -19.59 15.02 -13.14
C ARG A 48 -18.11 15.34 -12.91
N GLY A 49 -17.57 14.82 -11.81
CA GLY A 49 -16.15 14.94 -11.44
C GLY A 49 -15.79 16.24 -10.70
N PHE A 50 -16.68 17.24 -10.68
CA PHE A 50 -16.56 18.39 -9.77
C PHE A 50 -16.90 17.99 -8.32
N ARG A 51 -16.38 18.69 -7.32
CA ARG A 51 -16.61 18.40 -5.89
C ARG A 51 -17.20 19.61 -5.19
N PHE A 52 -18.33 19.43 -4.50
CA PHE A 52 -18.87 20.46 -3.61
C PHE A 52 -18.05 20.50 -2.30
N ARG A 53 -17.87 21.69 -1.72
CA ARG A 53 -16.90 21.94 -0.63
C ARG A 53 -17.59 22.48 0.61
N TYR A 54 -17.33 21.89 1.77
CA TYR A 54 -17.79 22.48 3.03
C TYR A 54 -17.04 23.77 3.34
N GLY A 55 -17.66 24.70 4.08
CA GLY A 55 -17.02 25.97 4.46
C GLY A 55 -15.71 25.82 5.27
N CYS A 56 -15.53 24.68 5.95
CA CYS A 56 -14.29 24.34 6.65
C CYS A 56 -13.15 23.84 5.73
N GLU A 57 -13.40 23.59 4.43
CA GLU A 57 -12.35 23.25 3.45
C GLU A 57 -11.67 24.50 2.85
N GLY A 58 -12.22 25.69 3.07
CA GLY A 58 -11.73 26.94 2.49
C GLY A 58 -12.13 27.18 1.03
N PRO A 59 -11.89 28.40 0.50
CA PRO A 59 -12.49 28.85 -0.76
C PRO A 59 -11.69 28.50 -2.03
N SER A 60 -10.42 28.10 -1.93
CA SER A 60 -9.45 28.14 -3.03
C SER A 60 -9.30 26.82 -3.82
N HIS A 61 -10.30 25.95 -3.80
CA HIS A 61 -10.20 24.57 -4.30
C HIS A 61 -10.40 24.36 -5.82
N GLY A 62 -10.34 25.44 -6.61
CA GLY A 62 -10.51 25.43 -8.07
C GLY A 62 -11.95 25.71 -8.52
N GLY A 63 -12.09 26.34 -9.69
CA GLY A 63 -13.39 26.65 -10.29
C GLY A 63 -14.04 25.46 -11.00
N LEU A 64 -15.36 25.50 -11.12
CA LEU A 64 -16.20 24.59 -11.90
C LEU A 64 -15.77 24.61 -13.37
N PRO A 65 -15.26 23.49 -13.91
CA PRO A 65 -14.87 23.41 -15.31
C PRO A 65 -16.08 23.31 -16.25
N GLY A 66 -15.87 23.61 -17.53
CA GLY A 66 -16.80 23.29 -18.61
C GLY A 66 -16.88 21.78 -18.91
N ALA A 67 -17.92 21.37 -19.62
CA ALA A 67 -18.07 20.02 -20.16
C ALA A 67 -16.85 19.64 -21.02
N SER A 68 -16.44 20.50 -21.96
CA SER A 68 -15.29 20.32 -22.87
C SER A 68 -13.91 20.49 -22.21
N SER A 69 -13.87 20.73 -20.89
CA SER A 69 -12.66 21.15 -20.20
C SER A 69 -11.71 19.98 -19.90
N GLU A 70 -10.47 20.09 -20.38
CA GLU A 70 -9.43 19.08 -20.30
C GLU A 70 -8.20 19.54 -19.49
N LYS A 71 -7.23 18.63 -19.31
CA LYS A 71 -5.96 18.94 -18.62
C LYS A 71 -5.10 19.94 -19.37
N GLY A 72 -5.09 19.89 -20.71
CA GLY A 72 -4.31 20.78 -21.57
C GLY A 72 -5.00 22.12 -21.87
N HIS A 73 -6.33 22.11 -22.02
CA HIS A 73 -7.13 23.30 -22.33
C HIS A 73 -8.34 23.38 -21.41
N LYS A 74 -8.37 24.40 -20.54
CA LYS A 74 -9.41 24.55 -19.50
C LYS A 74 -10.51 25.50 -19.98
N THR A 75 -11.62 24.94 -20.42
CA THR A 75 -12.87 25.68 -20.64
C THR A 75 -13.67 25.78 -19.33
N TYR A 76 -14.60 26.73 -19.28
CA TYR A 76 -15.41 27.08 -18.11
C TYR A 76 -16.84 27.44 -18.55
N PRO A 77 -17.85 27.33 -17.67
CA PRO A 77 -19.23 27.69 -17.98
C PRO A 77 -19.30 29.09 -18.61
N THR A 78 -19.82 29.15 -19.85
CA THR A 78 -19.82 30.36 -20.68
C THR A 78 -21.19 30.54 -21.30
N VAL A 79 -21.77 31.73 -21.15
CA VAL A 79 -23.06 32.11 -21.73
C VAL A 79 -22.91 33.33 -22.64
N LYS A 80 -23.87 33.53 -23.55
CA LYS A 80 -23.92 34.66 -24.47
C LYS A 80 -25.31 35.23 -24.55
N ILE A 81 -25.42 36.56 -24.59
CA ILE A 81 -26.66 37.24 -24.97
C ILE A 81 -26.64 37.40 -26.50
N CYS A 82 -27.71 36.94 -27.15
CA CYS A 82 -27.97 37.10 -28.57
C CYS A 82 -29.03 38.19 -28.79
N ASN A 83 -29.06 38.77 -30.00
CA ASN A 83 -30.00 39.82 -30.41
C ASN A 83 -30.00 41.06 -29.48
N TYR A 84 -28.87 41.38 -28.85
CA TYR A 84 -28.62 42.60 -28.08
C TYR A 84 -27.18 43.05 -28.25
N GLU A 85 -26.94 44.36 -28.28
CA GLU A 85 -25.62 44.97 -28.25
C GLU A 85 -25.65 46.13 -27.25
N GLY A 86 -24.91 46.01 -26.15
CA GLY A 86 -24.99 46.98 -25.06
C GLY A 86 -24.46 46.45 -23.73
N MET A 87 -24.52 47.30 -22.69
CA MET A 87 -24.17 46.89 -21.32
C MET A 87 -25.27 45.99 -20.74
N ALA A 88 -24.92 44.80 -20.28
CA ALA A 88 -25.84 43.87 -19.61
C ALA A 88 -25.24 43.31 -18.31
N ARG A 89 -26.10 42.84 -17.41
CA ARG A 89 -25.70 42.18 -16.15
C ARG A 89 -26.25 40.76 -16.14
N ILE A 90 -25.41 39.77 -15.87
CA ILE A 90 -25.83 38.37 -15.76
C ILE A 90 -25.67 37.93 -14.30
N GLU A 91 -26.78 37.54 -13.65
CA GLU A 91 -26.74 36.81 -12.38
C GLU A 91 -26.70 35.31 -12.63
N VAL A 92 -25.96 34.59 -11.78
CA VAL A 92 -25.92 33.13 -11.71
C VAL A 92 -26.28 32.71 -10.31
N ASP A 93 -27.26 31.81 -10.16
CA ASP A 93 -27.62 31.19 -8.89
C ASP A 93 -27.86 29.68 -9.01
N LEU A 94 -27.96 29.00 -7.86
CA LEU A 94 -28.12 27.54 -7.79
C LEU A 94 -29.59 27.17 -7.59
N VAL A 95 -30.07 26.25 -8.44
CA VAL A 95 -31.43 25.72 -8.39
C VAL A 95 -31.45 24.20 -8.27
N THR A 96 -32.60 23.66 -7.86
CA THR A 96 -32.87 22.22 -7.77
C THR A 96 -32.76 21.54 -9.13
N HIS A 97 -32.38 20.26 -9.13
CA HIS A 97 -32.45 19.42 -10.34
C HIS A 97 -33.90 19.05 -10.72
N SER A 98 -34.85 19.17 -9.80
CA SER A 98 -36.27 18.92 -10.04
C SER A 98 -36.91 20.10 -10.78
N ASP A 99 -37.79 19.79 -11.73
CA ASP A 99 -38.60 20.76 -12.46
C ASP A 99 -39.99 20.91 -11.80
N PRO A 100 -40.51 22.14 -11.60
CA PRO A 100 -39.89 23.42 -11.92
C PRO A 100 -38.71 23.78 -10.99
N PRO A 101 -37.69 24.49 -11.50
CA PRO A 101 -36.45 24.79 -10.76
C PRO A 101 -36.68 25.79 -9.61
N ARG A 102 -36.40 25.36 -8.38
CA ARG A 102 -36.53 26.16 -7.13
C ARG A 102 -35.16 26.45 -6.53
N VAL A 103 -35.05 27.42 -5.63
CA VAL A 103 -33.77 27.84 -5.03
C VAL A 103 -33.12 26.68 -4.26
N HIS A 104 -31.82 26.49 -4.44
CA HIS A 104 -31.05 25.44 -3.77
C HIS A 104 -30.41 25.91 -2.44
N ALA A 105 -30.22 24.99 -1.49
CA ALA A 105 -29.58 25.27 -0.21
C ALA A 105 -28.10 25.68 -0.35
N HIS A 106 -27.35 25.01 -1.23
CA HIS A 106 -25.96 25.36 -1.56
C HIS A 106 -25.83 26.77 -2.14
N SER A 107 -24.71 27.43 -1.89
CA SER A 107 -24.42 28.78 -2.39
C SER A 107 -23.21 28.75 -3.33
N LEU A 108 -23.20 29.62 -4.34
CA LEU A 108 -22.01 29.84 -5.15
C LEU A 108 -21.01 30.71 -4.37
N VAL A 109 -19.72 30.38 -4.50
CA VAL A 109 -18.60 31.12 -3.93
C VAL A 109 -17.54 31.33 -5.00
N GLY A 110 -16.83 32.46 -4.98
CA GLY A 110 -15.89 32.80 -6.04
C GLY A 110 -15.61 34.29 -6.12
N LYS A 111 -14.68 34.69 -7.02
CA LYS A 111 -14.23 36.09 -7.15
C LYS A 111 -15.33 37.09 -7.58
N GLN A 112 -16.40 36.59 -8.18
CA GLN A 112 -17.54 37.38 -8.70
C GLN A 112 -18.83 37.09 -7.92
N CYS A 113 -18.74 36.52 -6.71
CA CYS A 113 -19.88 35.99 -5.97
C CYS A 113 -20.10 36.74 -4.66
N ASN A 114 -21.34 37.16 -4.45
CA ASN A 114 -21.74 37.93 -3.26
C ASN A 114 -22.03 37.00 -2.09
N GLU A 115 -22.01 37.55 -0.86
CA GLU A 115 -22.36 36.87 0.39
C GLU A 115 -23.74 36.17 0.37
N ALA A 116 -24.64 36.60 -0.51
CA ALA A 116 -25.95 35.96 -0.72
C ALA A 116 -25.89 34.59 -1.42
N GLY A 117 -24.75 34.22 -2.04
CA GLY A 117 -24.58 32.96 -2.76
C GLY A 117 -24.93 33.00 -4.26
N ASN A 118 -25.10 34.20 -4.83
CA ASN A 118 -25.26 34.46 -6.27
C ASN A 118 -23.95 35.04 -6.82
N CYS A 119 -23.63 34.77 -8.08
CA CYS A 119 -22.51 35.41 -8.79
C CYS A 119 -23.01 36.39 -9.86
N ILE A 120 -22.27 37.47 -10.08
CA ILE A 120 -22.68 38.57 -10.96
C ILE A 120 -21.52 38.90 -11.92
N ALA A 121 -21.79 38.82 -13.22
CA ALA A 121 -20.93 39.39 -14.25
C ALA A 121 -21.61 40.61 -14.89
N VAL A 122 -20.81 41.59 -15.29
CA VAL A 122 -21.24 42.69 -16.16
C VAL A 122 -20.56 42.51 -17.50
N VAL A 123 -21.35 42.59 -18.56
CA VAL A 123 -21.03 42.24 -19.94
C VAL A 123 -20.97 43.52 -20.76
N GLY A 124 -19.92 43.67 -21.57
CA GLY A 124 -19.61 44.92 -22.26
C GLY A 124 -20.16 44.98 -23.69
N PRO A 125 -20.34 46.18 -24.26
CA PRO A 125 -21.02 46.37 -25.55
C PRO A 125 -20.30 45.74 -26.76
N LYS A 126 -19.03 45.31 -26.62
CA LYS A 126 -18.25 44.66 -27.69
C LYS A 126 -18.16 43.14 -27.57
N ASP A 127 -18.47 42.59 -26.41
CA ASP A 127 -18.37 41.16 -26.13
C ASP A 127 -19.57 40.79 -25.26
N MET A 128 -20.57 40.20 -25.90
CA MET A 128 -21.83 39.78 -25.26
C MET A 128 -21.72 38.42 -24.55
N THR A 129 -20.50 37.90 -24.35
CA THR A 129 -20.24 36.66 -23.64
C THR A 129 -19.85 36.89 -22.17
N ALA A 130 -20.15 35.91 -21.31
CA ALA A 130 -19.71 35.89 -19.92
C ALA A 130 -19.20 34.49 -19.56
N GLN A 131 -17.92 34.42 -19.18
CA GLN A 131 -17.27 33.19 -18.73
C GLN A 131 -17.00 33.21 -17.23
N PHE A 132 -17.41 32.14 -16.53
CA PHE A 132 -17.37 32.08 -15.07
C PHE A 132 -16.29 31.11 -14.55
N SER A 133 -15.02 31.49 -14.72
CA SER A 133 -13.86 30.61 -14.49
C SER A 133 -13.52 30.27 -13.03
N ASN A 134 -14.17 30.91 -12.06
CA ASN A 134 -13.86 30.80 -10.63
C ASN A 134 -15.10 30.51 -9.76
N LEU A 135 -16.06 29.73 -10.27
CA LEU A 135 -17.24 29.28 -9.49
C LEU A 135 -16.91 28.07 -8.62
N GLY A 136 -17.16 28.16 -7.32
CA GLY A 136 -17.21 27.04 -6.39
C GLY A 136 -18.64 26.83 -5.86
N VAL A 137 -18.96 25.59 -5.46
CA VAL A 137 -20.25 25.27 -4.80
C VAL A 137 -19.99 24.96 -3.33
N LEU A 138 -20.52 25.82 -2.46
CA LEU A 138 -20.47 25.67 -1.00
C LEU A 138 -21.52 24.65 -0.53
N HIS A 139 -21.05 23.50 -0.06
CA HIS A 139 -21.88 22.42 0.46
C HIS A 139 -22.46 22.77 1.83
N VAL A 140 -23.77 22.52 1.99
CA VAL A 140 -24.51 22.86 3.21
C VAL A 140 -24.89 21.58 3.94
N THR A 141 -24.65 21.53 5.25
CA THR A 141 -24.98 20.35 6.05
C THR A 141 -26.50 20.17 6.16
N LYS A 142 -26.97 18.91 6.15
CA LYS A 142 -28.40 18.57 6.32
C LYS A 142 -29.01 19.05 7.65
N LYS A 143 -28.17 19.41 8.63
CA LYS A 143 -28.59 20.09 9.88
C LYS A 143 -28.97 21.55 9.60
N ASN A 144 -28.04 22.35 9.08
CA ASN A 144 -28.18 23.79 8.88
C ASN A 144 -29.09 24.17 7.69
N MET A 145 -29.34 23.23 6.77
CA MET A 145 -30.19 23.37 5.59
C MET A 145 -31.52 24.11 5.81
N MET A 146 -32.20 23.90 6.95
CA MET A 146 -33.51 24.53 7.22
C MET A 146 -33.39 26.05 7.43
N GLU A 147 -32.41 26.45 8.23
CA GLU A 147 -32.11 27.86 8.56
C GLU A 147 -31.67 28.63 7.31
N ILE A 148 -30.75 28.06 6.54
CA ILE A 148 -30.24 28.64 5.30
C ILE A 148 -31.35 28.76 4.24
N MET A 149 -32.23 27.76 4.11
CA MET A 149 -33.39 27.87 3.20
C MET A 149 -34.38 28.94 3.65
N LYS A 150 -34.67 29.06 4.95
CA LYS A 150 -35.51 30.12 5.50
C LYS A 150 -34.92 31.51 5.23
N GLU A 151 -33.60 31.67 5.35
CA GLU A 151 -32.91 32.93 5.02
C GLU A 151 -32.94 33.24 3.53
N LYS A 152 -32.66 32.27 2.65
CA LYS A 152 -32.68 32.45 1.19
C LYS A 152 -34.07 32.83 0.67
N LEU A 153 -35.11 32.12 1.08
CA LEU A 153 -36.49 32.43 0.71
C LEU A 153 -36.94 33.80 1.26
N LYS A 154 -36.49 34.18 2.46
CA LYS A 154 -36.70 35.54 2.99
C LYS A 154 -36.04 36.60 2.10
N LYS A 155 -34.78 36.42 1.73
CA LYS A 155 -34.05 37.31 0.80
C LYS A 155 -34.72 37.35 -0.58
N GLN A 156 -35.28 36.25 -1.06
CA GLN A 156 -36.02 36.19 -2.32
C GLN A 156 -37.34 36.98 -2.27
N LYS A 157 -38.18 36.77 -1.24
CA LYS A 157 -39.41 37.57 -1.10
C LYS A 157 -39.11 39.07 -0.95
N THR A 158 -38.10 39.47 -0.15
CA THR A 158 -37.71 40.89 -0.01
C THR A 158 -37.10 41.51 -1.28
N ARG A 159 -36.65 40.72 -2.27
CA ARG A 159 -36.28 41.23 -3.61
C ARG A 159 -37.51 41.52 -4.49
N ASN A 160 -38.59 40.77 -4.31
CA ASN A 160 -39.84 40.94 -5.09
C ASN A 160 -40.76 41.99 -4.46
N THR A 161 -40.84 41.99 -3.13
CA THR A 161 -41.63 42.94 -2.33
C THR A 161 -40.66 43.92 -1.66
N ASN A 162 -40.53 45.15 -2.20
CA ASN A 162 -39.69 46.23 -1.65
C ASN A 162 -40.27 46.78 -0.33
N GLY A 163 -40.25 45.97 0.74
CA GLY A 163 -40.87 46.31 2.02
C GLY A 163 -40.58 45.31 3.15
N MET A 164 -41.13 45.61 4.32
CA MET A 164 -41.03 44.77 5.51
C MET A 164 -42.00 43.58 5.40
N LEU A 165 -41.47 42.36 5.45
CA LEU A 165 -42.27 41.13 5.36
C LEU A 165 -43.23 40.99 6.55
N THR A 166 -44.46 40.61 6.24
CA THR A 166 -45.51 40.33 7.23
C THR A 166 -45.27 39.00 7.95
N GLU A 167 -45.89 38.82 9.12
CA GLU A 167 -45.75 37.56 9.87
C GLU A 167 -46.39 36.36 9.13
N ALA A 168 -47.41 36.61 8.31
CA ALA A 168 -48.01 35.60 7.44
C ALA A 168 -46.99 35.07 6.42
N GLU A 169 -46.31 35.97 5.68
CA GLU A 169 -45.26 35.59 4.73
C GLU A 169 -44.09 34.87 5.39
N LEU A 170 -43.72 35.23 6.63
CA LEU A 170 -42.68 34.53 7.38
C LEU A 170 -43.08 33.10 7.77
N ARG A 171 -44.37 32.84 8.00
CA ARG A 171 -44.91 31.49 8.25
C ARG A 171 -44.99 30.67 6.94
N GLU A 172 -45.39 31.29 5.83
CA GLU A 172 -45.32 30.67 4.49
C GLU A 172 -43.89 30.25 4.13
N ILE A 173 -42.91 31.15 4.28
CA ILE A 173 -41.50 30.90 4.02
C ILE A 173 -40.97 29.72 4.85
N GLU A 174 -41.42 29.58 6.10
CA GLU A 174 -41.00 28.45 6.94
C GLU A 174 -41.67 27.12 6.53
N LEU A 175 -42.93 27.14 6.10
CA LEU A 175 -43.58 25.96 5.52
C LEU A 175 -42.91 25.56 4.20
N GLU A 176 -42.60 26.52 3.33
CA GLU A 176 -41.90 26.28 2.07
C GLU A 176 -40.50 25.69 2.30
N ALA A 177 -39.74 26.23 3.26
CA ALA A 177 -38.44 25.68 3.66
C ALA A 177 -38.53 24.25 4.23
N LYS A 178 -39.62 23.92 4.95
CA LYS A 178 -39.86 22.56 5.48
C LYS A 178 -40.17 21.56 4.38
N GLU A 179 -40.97 21.91 3.38
CA GLU A 179 -41.25 21.03 2.26
C GLU A 179 -40.03 20.88 1.33
N LEU A 180 -39.34 21.97 1.00
CA LEU A 180 -38.08 21.91 0.24
C LEU A 180 -37.03 21.04 0.94
N LYS A 181 -36.96 21.05 2.28
CA LYS A 181 -36.07 20.17 3.06
C LYS A 181 -36.37 18.67 2.91
N LYS A 182 -37.59 18.27 2.50
CA LYS A 182 -37.95 16.86 2.27
C LYS A 182 -37.48 16.36 0.90
N VAL A 183 -37.70 17.16 -0.15
CA VAL A 183 -37.50 16.74 -1.57
C VAL A 183 -36.19 17.22 -2.20
N MET A 184 -35.49 18.20 -1.63
CA MET A 184 -34.23 18.70 -2.19
C MET A 184 -33.07 17.72 -1.95
N ASP A 185 -32.49 17.24 -3.06
CA ASP A 185 -31.24 16.49 -3.07
C ASP A 185 -30.03 17.42 -2.84
N LEU A 186 -29.11 17.03 -1.97
CA LEU A 186 -27.87 17.76 -1.65
C LEU A 186 -26.66 17.24 -2.43
N SER A 187 -26.86 16.37 -3.43
CA SER A 187 -25.82 15.82 -4.31
C SER A 187 -25.88 16.30 -5.76
N ILE A 188 -27.00 16.92 -6.19
CA ILE A 188 -27.23 17.39 -7.56
C ILE A 188 -27.77 18.82 -7.56
N VAL A 189 -27.17 19.71 -8.35
CA VAL A 189 -27.61 21.10 -8.55
C VAL A 189 -27.65 21.45 -10.04
N ARG A 190 -28.44 22.44 -10.44
CA ARG A 190 -28.31 23.11 -11.75
C ARG A 190 -27.92 24.57 -11.53
N LEU A 191 -27.20 25.17 -12.47
CA LEU A 191 -27.01 26.62 -12.53
C LEU A 191 -28.22 27.24 -13.23
N ARG A 192 -28.69 28.38 -12.75
CA ARG A 192 -29.60 29.25 -13.48
C ARG A 192 -28.86 30.53 -13.84
N PHE A 193 -28.93 30.91 -15.11
CA PHE A 193 -28.39 32.16 -15.63
C PHE A 193 -29.56 33.11 -15.95
N THR A 194 -29.54 34.31 -15.37
CA THR A 194 -30.57 35.34 -15.59
C THR A 194 -29.90 36.62 -16.05
N ALA A 195 -30.20 37.06 -17.27
CA ALA A 195 -29.66 38.31 -17.81
C ALA A 195 -30.61 39.49 -17.55
N TYR A 196 -30.05 40.64 -17.20
CA TYR A 196 -30.72 41.91 -17.00
C TYR A 196 -30.11 42.95 -17.94
N LEU A 197 -30.91 43.45 -18.86
CA LEU A 197 -30.53 44.48 -19.81
C LEU A 197 -30.66 45.88 -19.19
N ARG A 198 -29.93 46.84 -19.75
CA ARG A 198 -29.92 48.22 -19.27
C ARG A 198 -31.09 49.01 -19.86
N ASP A 199 -31.89 49.59 -18.98
CA ASP A 199 -33.01 50.48 -19.28
C ASP A 199 -32.52 51.93 -19.53
N SER A 200 -33.40 52.74 -20.14
CA SER A 200 -33.32 54.19 -20.35
C SER A 200 -32.73 54.97 -19.16
N SER A 201 -33.12 54.62 -17.93
CA SER A 201 -32.62 55.24 -16.69
C SER A 201 -31.19 54.81 -16.30
N GLY A 202 -30.50 54.02 -17.13
CA GLY A 202 -29.16 53.53 -16.89
C GLY A 202 -29.04 52.38 -15.88
N ASN A 203 -30.17 51.87 -15.37
CA ASN A 203 -30.26 50.76 -14.43
C ASN A 203 -30.51 49.41 -15.14
N PHE A 204 -30.15 48.29 -14.49
CA PHE A 204 -30.39 46.94 -15.01
C PHE A 204 -31.73 46.38 -14.50
N SER A 205 -32.83 46.71 -15.18
CA SER A 205 -34.19 46.35 -14.77
C SER A 205 -34.89 45.35 -15.70
N LEU A 206 -34.54 45.31 -16.99
CA LEU A 206 -35.19 44.46 -17.99
C LEU A 206 -34.65 43.03 -17.95
N ALA A 207 -35.32 42.14 -17.22
CA ALA A 207 -34.94 40.73 -17.11
C ALA A 207 -35.31 39.94 -18.37
N LEU A 208 -34.38 39.12 -18.87
CA LEU A 208 -34.63 38.10 -19.89
C LEU A 208 -35.08 36.77 -19.27
N GLN A 209 -35.62 35.88 -20.10
CA GLN A 209 -35.98 34.52 -19.68
C GLN A 209 -34.74 33.79 -19.12
N PRO A 210 -34.82 33.20 -17.91
CA PRO A 210 -33.70 32.52 -17.30
C PRO A 210 -33.43 31.17 -17.98
N VAL A 211 -32.16 30.87 -18.23
CA VAL A 211 -31.71 29.61 -18.83
C VAL A 211 -31.07 28.74 -17.76
N ILE A 212 -31.39 27.44 -17.77
CA ILE A 212 -30.92 26.47 -16.78
C ILE A 212 -29.86 25.56 -17.40
N SER A 213 -28.79 25.27 -16.68
CA SER A 213 -27.75 24.34 -17.10
C SER A 213 -28.15 22.88 -16.92
N ASP A 214 -27.32 21.99 -17.49
CA ASP A 214 -27.33 20.57 -17.15
C ASP A 214 -27.11 20.33 -15.64
N PRO A 215 -27.53 19.18 -15.09
CA PRO A 215 -27.27 18.82 -13.70
C PRO A 215 -25.78 18.58 -13.42
N ILE A 216 -25.25 19.30 -12.44
CA ILE A 216 -23.92 19.11 -11.86
C ILE A 216 -24.06 18.21 -10.65
N HIS A 217 -23.34 17.09 -10.66
CA HIS A 217 -23.35 16.11 -9.58
C HIS A 217 -22.05 16.17 -8.75
N ASP A 218 -22.18 16.05 -7.44
CA ASP A 218 -21.05 16.01 -6.52
C ASP A 218 -20.27 14.68 -6.59
N SER A 219 -19.00 14.74 -7.01
CA SER A 219 -18.09 13.58 -7.06
C SER A 219 -17.80 12.91 -5.70
N LYS A 220 -18.16 13.52 -4.56
CA LYS A 220 -18.11 12.86 -3.24
C LYS A 220 -19.37 12.06 -2.90
N SER A 221 -20.44 12.22 -3.66
CA SER A 221 -21.72 11.54 -3.42
C SER A 221 -21.72 10.14 -4.08
N PRO A 222 -22.21 9.06 -3.42
CA PRO A 222 -22.00 7.68 -3.88
C PRO A 222 -22.56 7.33 -5.27
N GLY A 223 -23.66 7.97 -5.67
CA GLY A 223 -24.28 7.82 -7.00
C GLY A 223 -23.67 8.70 -8.09
N ALA A 224 -22.64 9.49 -7.77
CA ALA A 224 -22.13 10.57 -8.62
C ALA A 224 -20.59 10.63 -8.68
N SER A 225 -19.89 9.79 -7.92
CA SER A 225 -18.46 9.52 -8.10
C SER A 225 -18.17 9.12 -9.56
N ASN A 226 -17.12 9.69 -10.16
CA ASN A 226 -16.68 9.27 -11.49
C ASN A 226 -16.19 7.82 -11.42
N LEU A 227 -16.57 6.99 -12.40
CA LEU A 227 -16.08 5.62 -12.47
C LEU A 227 -14.64 5.61 -12.99
N LYS A 228 -13.79 4.81 -12.37
CA LYS A 228 -12.38 4.71 -12.77
C LYS A 228 -11.80 3.34 -12.41
N ILE A 229 -11.19 2.69 -13.39
CA ILE A 229 -10.35 1.51 -13.20
C ILE A 229 -8.95 2.00 -12.81
N SER A 230 -8.50 1.63 -11.62
CA SER A 230 -7.17 1.96 -11.11
C SER A 230 -6.13 0.95 -11.64
N ARG A 231 -6.35 -0.34 -11.38
CA ARG A 231 -5.49 -1.47 -11.80
C ARG A 231 -6.32 -2.75 -11.98
N MET A 232 -5.77 -3.73 -12.67
CA MET A 232 -6.30 -5.09 -12.81
C MET A 232 -5.12 -6.07 -12.62
N ASP A 233 -5.37 -7.27 -12.08
CA ASP A 233 -4.33 -8.31 -11.95
C ASP A 233 -4.00 -8.96 -13.31
N LYS A 234 -5.03 -9.19 -14.13
CA LYS A 234 -4.94 -9.78 -15.46
C LYS A 234 -5.45 -8.80 -16.52
N THR A 235 -4.65 -8.59 -17.56
CA THR A 235 -5.03 -7.82 -18.76
C THR A 235 -5.32 -8.73 -19.95
N ALA A 236 -5.44 -10.05 -19.73
CA ALA A 236 -5.71 -11.03 -20.76
C ALA A 236 -6.35 -12.31 -20.18
N GLY A 237 -7.01 -13.11 -21.03
CA GLY A 237 -7.70 -14.34 -20.66
C GLY A 237 -8.07 -15.22 -21.86
N SER A 238 -8.76 -16.33 -21.61
CA SER A 238 -9.21 -17.29 -22.62
C SER A 238 -10.47 -16.84 -23.36
N VAL A 239 -10.58 -17.08 -24.68
CA VAL A 239 -11.83 -16.83 -25.44
C VAL A 239 -13.07 -17.49 -24.88
N ARG A 240 -12.92 -18.59 -24.12
CA ARG A 240 -14.05 -19.27 -23.45
C ARG A 240 -14.64 -18.49 -22.27
N GLY A 241 -13.97 -17.43 -21.81
CA GLY A 241 -14.32 -16.73 -20.58
C GLY A 241 -14.13 -17.60 -19.33
N GLY A 242 -14.67 -17.12 -18.22
CA GLY A 242 -14.63 -17.79 -16.91
C GLY A 242 -13.36 -17.56 -16.09
N ASP A 243 -12.38 -16.83 -16.62
CA ASP A 243 -11.17 -16.44 -15.87
C ASP A 243 -11.53 -15.42 -14.79
N GLU A 244 -11.19 -15.69 -13.53
CA GLU A 244 -11.35 -14.74 -12.44
C GLU A 244 -10.33 -13.59 -12.52
N VAL A 245 -10.80 -12.35 -12.42
CA VAL A 245 -10.02 -11.12 -12.53
C VAL A 245 -10.31 -10.23 -11.33
N TYR A 246 -9.25 -9.68 -10.73
CA TYR A 246 -9.27 -8.77 -9.59
C TYR A 246 -9.07 -7.33 -10.09
N LEU A 247 -10.16 -6.56 -10.13
CA LEU A 247 -10.18 -5.18 -10.60
C LEU A 247 -10.22 -4.22 -9.40
N LEU A 248 -9.25 -3.31 -9.33
CA LEU A 248 -9.18 -2.23 -8.33
C LEU A 248 -9.75 -0.94 -8.93
N CYS A 249 -10.68 -0.28 -8.23
CA CYS A 249 -11.42 0.86 -8.74
C CYS A 249 -11.60 1.99 -7.70
N ASP A 250 -11.97 3.17 -8.20
CA ASP A 250 -12.52 4.24 -7.36
C ASP A 250 -13.93 3.84 -6.83
N LYS A 251 -14.52 4.64 -5.93
CA LYS A 251 -15.68 4.21 -5.11
C LYS A 251 -16.95 3.86 -5.93
N VAL A 252 -17.32 2.59 -5.94
CA VAL A 252 -18.53 2.03 -6.60
C VAL A 252 -19.66 1.65 -5.62
N GLN A 253 -20.87 1.42 -6.13
CA GLN A 253 -22.00 0.84 -5.38
C GLN A 253 -22.26 -0.58 -5.88
N LYS A 254 -22.27 -1.57 -4.96
CA LYS A 254 -22.33 -3.00 -5.31
C LYS A 254 -23.56 -3.41 -6.14
N ASP A 255 -24.68 -2.69 -5.96
CA ASP A 255 -25.97 -2.96 -6.61
C ASP A 255 -26.16 -2.15 -7.91
N ASP A 256 -25.22 -1.24 -8.22
CA ASP A 256 -25.29 -0.27 -9.32
C ASP A 256 -23.95 -0.19 -10.09
N ILE A 257 -23.37 -1.34 -10.39
CA ILE A 257 -22.12 -1.47 -11.14
C ILE A 257 -22.15 -2.72 -12.03
N GLU A 258 -21.52 -2.62 -13.19
CA GLU A 258 -21.23 -3.73 -14.11
C GLU A 258 -19.88 -3.51 -14.81
N VAL A 259 -19.23 -4.59 -15.23
CA VAL A 259 -17.96 -4.54 -15.99
C VAL A 259 -18.31 -4.85 -17.45
N ARG A 260 -18.22 -3.85 -18.34
CA ARG A 260 -18.58 -3.97 -19.76
C ARG A 260 -17.35 -4.22 -20.61
N PHE A 261 -17.34 -5.34 -21.31
CA PHE A 261 -16.41 -5.66 -22.40
C PHE A 261 -17.06 -5.27 -23.73
N TYR A 262 -16.30 -4.70 -24.66
CA TYR A 262 -16.80 -4.29 -25.98
C TYR A 262 -15.69 -4.19 -27.04
N GLU A 263 -16.08 -4.25 -28.31
CA GLU A 263 -15.20 -4.16 -29.49
C GLU A 263 -15.74 -3.02 -30.38
N ASP A 264 -14.88 -2.07 -30.79
CA ASP A 264 -15.27 -0.83 -31.50
C ASP A 264 -15.46 -1.02 -33.03
N ASP A 265 -15.54 -2.27 -33.50
CA ASP A 265 -15.83 -2.62 -34.89
C ASP A 265 -17.30 -2.33 -35.26
N GLU A 266 -17.60 -2.22 -36.56
CA GLU A 266 -18.96 -1.99 -37.10
C GLU A 266 -20.01 -3.03 -36.64
N ASN A 267 -19.56 -4.20 -36.19
CA ASN A 267 -20.39 -5.28 -35.67
C ASN A 267 -20.69 -5.20 -34.16
N GLY A 268 -20.10 -4.25 -33.43
CA GLY A 268 -20.53 -3.77 -32.10
C GLY A 268 -20.70 -4.82 -31.00
N TRP A 269 -19.77 -5.78 -30.86
CA TRP A 269 -19.87 -6.76 -29.77
C TRP A 269 -19.80 -6.08 -28.40
N GLN A 270 -20.66 -6.53 -27.48
CA GLN A 270 -20.54 -6.23 -26.06
C GLN A 270 -20.93 -7.44 -25.19
N ALA A 271 -20.29 -7.56 -24.04
CA ALA A 271 -20.64 -8.52 -23.00
C ALA A 271 -20.32 -7.94 -21.60
N PHE A 272 -20.77 -8.63 -20.56
CA PHE A 272 -20.58 -8.20 -19.18
C PHE A 272 -19.81 -9.26 -18.38
N GLY A 273 -18.87 -8.82 -17.54
CA GLY A 273 -18.21 -9.69 -16.58
C GLY A 273 -19.21 -10.20 -15.54
N ASP A 274 -19.12 -11.50 -15.23
CA ASP A 274 -20.01 -12.17 -14.28
C ASP A 274 -19.49 -12.01 -12.84
N PHE A 275 -20.31 -11.43 -11.96
CA PHE A 275 -20.05 -11.27 -10.53
C PHE A 275 -21.32 -10.96 -9.75
N SER A 276 -21.28 -11.24 -8.45
CA SER A 276 -22.36 -10.98 -7.51
C SER A 276 -22.08 -9.73 -6.66
N PRO A 277 -23.09 -9.13 -6.00
CA PRO A 277 -22.88 -8.01 -5.08
C PRO A 277 -22.02 -8.33 -3.85
N THR A 278 -21.70 -9.60 -3.57
CA THR A 278 -20.73 -10.00 -2.52
C THR A 278 -19.27 -9.91 -2.97
N ASP A 279 -19.01 -9.93 -4.27
CA ASP A 279 -17.64 -9.91 -4.84
C ASP A 279 -17.07 -8.47 -4.96
N VAL A 280 -17.92 -7.47 -4.68
CA VAL A 280 -17.58 -6.05 -4.65
C VAL A 280 -16.96 -5.69 -3.29
N HIS A 281 -15.68 -6.02 -3.11
CA HIS A 281 -14.96 -5.82 -1.85
C HIS A 281 -14.90 -4.33 -1.44
N LYS A 282 -15.61 -3.99 -0.36
CA LYS A 282 -15.57 -2.70 0.36
C LYS A 282 -15.75 -1.45 -0.53
N GLN A 283 -16.43 -1.55 -1.67
CA GLN A 283 -16.65 -0.47 -2.64
C GLN A 283 -15.41 -0.03 -3.46
N TYR A 284 -14.27 -0.71 -3.38
CA TYR A 284 -13.00 -0.29 -4.03
C TYR A 284 -12.31 -1.39 -4.84
N ALA A 285 -12.84 -2.62 -4.83
CA ALA A 285 -12.44 -3.67 -5.74
C ALA A 285 -13.65 -4.50 -6.15
N ILE A 286 -13.54 -5.17 -7.30
CA ILE A 286 -14.51 -6.12 -7.83
C ILE A 286 -13.72 -7.35 -8.26
N VAL A 287 -14.08 -8.52 -7.75
CA VAL A 287 -13.68 -9.80 -8.35
C VAL A 287 -14.78 -10.21 -9.32
N PHE A 288 -14.43 -10.56 -10.55
CA PHE A 288 -15.40 -10.98 -11.56
C PHE A 288 -14.80 -12.02 -12.51
N ARG A 289 -15.66 -12.74 -13.23
CA ARG A 289 -15.28 -13.72 -14.26
C ARG A 289 -15.45 -13.14 -15.65
N THR A 290 -14.44 -13.29 -16.50
CA THR A 290 -14.47 -12.77 -17.89
C THR A 290 -15.62 -13.37 -18.69
N PRO A 291 -16.34 -12.59 -19.52
CA PRO A 291 -17.33 -13.17 -20.41
C PRO A 291 -16.65 -14.03 -21.50
N PRO A 292 -17.38 -14.99 -22.10
CA PRO A 292 -16.92 -15.63 -23.33
C PRO A 292 -16.88 -14.59 -24.48
N TYR A 293 -15.84 -14.64 -25.31
CA TYR A 293 -15.79 -13.82 -26.53
C TYR A 293 -16.75 -14.40 -27.59
N HIS A 294 -17.38 -13.53 -28.37
CA HIS A 294 -18.39 -13.93 -29.36
C HIS A 294 -17.90 -14.94 -30.40
N LYS A 295 -16.60 -14.90 -30.77
CA LYS A 295 -15.98 -15.90 -31.65
C LYS A 295 -15.29 -16.95 -30.76
N PRO A 296 -15.85 -18.17 -30.57
CA PRO A 296 -15.30 -19.16 -29.64
C PRO A 296 -13.98 -19.79 -30.12
N LYS A 297 -13.64 -19.63 -31.40
CA LYS A 297 -12.33 -19.93 -31.97
C LYS A 297 -11.78 -18.68 -32.66
N ILE A 298 -10.50 -18.39 -32.39
CA ILE A 298 -9.70 -17.33 -33.03
C ILE A 298 -8.31 -17.94 -33.31
N ASP A 299 -7.64 -17.53 -34.39
CA ASP A 299 -6.29 -18.03 -34.72
C ASP A 299 -5.17 -17.12 -34.17
N ARG A 300 -5.54 -15.92 -33.75
CA ARG A 300 -4.66 -14.85 -33.26
C ARG A 300 -5.31 -14.15 -32.06
N PRO A 301 -4.53 -13.62 -31.09
CA PRO A 301 -5.09 -12.89 -29.96
C PRO A 301 -5.85 -11.64 -30.42
N VAL A 302 -6.97 -11.36 -29.76
CA VAL A 302 -7.85 -10.22 -30.06
C VAL A 302 -7.88 -9.27 -28.87
N THR A 303 -7.66 -7.98 -29.11
CA THR A 303 -7.67 -6.93 -28.08
C THR A 303 -9.01 -6.20 -28.06
N VAL A 304 -9.79 -6.40 -27.01
CA VAL A 304 -11.07 -5.71 -26.77
C VAL A 304 -10.91 -4.61 -25.71
N PHE A 305 -11.93 -3.77 -25.56
CA PHE A 305 -11.98 -2.76 -24.50
C PHE A 305 -12.85 -3.20 -23.32
N LEU A 306 -12.45 -2.76 -22.13
CA LEU A 306 -13.06 -3.07 -20.83
C LEU A 306 -13.27 -1.74 -20.09
N GLN A 307 -14.50 -1.46 -19.67
CA GLN A 307 -14.88 -0.27 -18.91
C GLN A 307 -15.84 -0.63 -17.76
N LEU A 308 -15.79 0.12 -16.66
CA LEU A 308 -16.83 0.07 -15.63
C LEU A 308 -18.04 0.87 -16.11
N LYS A 309 -19.25 0.40 -15.82
CA LYS A 309 -20.50 1.09 -16.17
C LYS A 309 -21.49 1.07 -14.98
N ARG A 310 -22.25 2.15 -14.76
CA ARG A 310 -23.39 2.14 -13.82
C ARG A 310 -24.62 1.54 -14.49
N LYS A 311 -25.42 0.81 -13.70
CA LYS A 311 -26.72 0.28 -14.15
C LYS A 311 -27.77 1.39 -14.23
N ARG A 312 -27.68 2.36 -13.34
CA ARG A 312 -28.55 3.55 -13.25
C ARG A 312 -27.76 4.78 -13.72
N GLY A 313 -28.31 5.51 -14.68
CA GLY A 313 -27.65 6.67 -15.29
C GLY A 313 -26.62 6.34 -16.38
N GLY A 314 -26.12 5.10 -16.46
CA GLY A 314 -25.33 4.62 -17.60
C GLY A 314 -23.89 5.15 -17.69
N ASP A 315 -23.41 5.89 -16.69
CA ASP A 315 -22.04 6.44 -16.63
C ASP A 315 -20.99 5.36 -16.92
N VAL A 316 -19.92 5.71 -17.61
CA VAL A 316 -18.78 4.84 -17.91
C VAL A 316 -17.45 5.37 -17.38
N SER A 317 -16.48 4.49 -17.18
CA SER A 317 -15.07 4.86 -16.92
C SER A 317 -14.26 5.04 -18.19
N ASP A 318 -13.06 5.62 -18.06
CA ASP A 318 -11.98 5.43 -19.03
C ASP A 318 -11.84 3.93 -19.39
N SER A 319 -11.63 3.60 -20.67
CA SER A 319 -11.48 2.21 -21.12
C SER A 319 -10.07 1.65 -20.85
N LYS A 320 -9.99 0.32 -20.75
CA LYS A 320 -8.76 -0.47 -20.63
C LYS A 320 -8.74 -1.54 -21.71
N GLN A 321 -7.58 -1.84 -22.26
CA GLN A 321 -7.42 -2.97 -23.19
C GLN A 321 -7.41 -4.29 -22.41
N PHE A 322 -8.05 -5.32 -22.97
CA PHE A 322 -8.03 -6.69 -22.49
C PHE A 322 -7.82 -7.64 -23.68
N THR A 323 -6.91 -8.60 -23.56
CA THR A 323 -6.55 -9.50 -24.68
C THR A 323 -7.15 -10.89 -24.51
N TYR A 324 -7.97 -11.33 -25.45
CA TYR A 324 -8.41 -12.72 -25.53
C TYR A 324 -7.39 -13.57 -26.30
N TYR A 325 -6.98 -14.69 -25.71
CA TYR A 325 -6.09 -15.68 -26.30
C TYR A 325 -6.85 -16.93 -26.79
N PRO A 326 -6.39 -17.57 -27.88
CA PRO A 326 -6.95 -18.82 -28.38
C PRO A 326 -6.80 -19.95 -27.36
N VAL A 327 -7.77 -20.87 -27.32
CA VAL A 327 -7.64 -22.12 -26.56
C VAL A 327 -6.79 -23.10 -27.36
N VAL A 328 -5.67 -23.52 -26.79
CA VAL A 328 -4.92 -24.68 -27.29
C VAL A 328 -5.71 -25.93 -26.92
N GLU A 329 -6.39 -26.54 -27.90
CA GLU A 329 -7.22 -27.73 -27.67
C GLU A 329 -6.38 -28.99 -27.40
N ASP A 330 -5.11 -29.00 -27.79
CA ASP A 330 -4.19 -30.13 -27.65
C ASP A 330 -3.74 -30.42 -26.21
N LYS A 331 -4.58 -31.14 -25.46
CA LYS A 331 -4.10 -31.90 -24.30
C LYS A 331 -3.09 -32.97 -24.71
N GLU A 332 -3.27 -33.60 -25.87
CA GLU A 332 -2.39 -34.68 -26.34
C GLU A 332 -0.99 -34.21 -26.72
N GLU A 333 -0.83 -33.09 -27.45
CA GLU A 333 0.50 -32.56 -27.77
C GLU A 333 1.27 -32.11 -26.52
N VAL A 334 0.57 -31.60 -25.49
CA VAL A 334 1.14 -31.23 -24.19
C VAL A 334 1.52 -32.48 -23.38
N GLU A 335 0.68 -33.52 -23.37
CA GLU A 335 1.03 -34.80 -22.75
C GLU A 335 2.17 -35.52 -23.48
N ARG A 336 2.22 -35.46 -24.81
CA ARG A 336 3.31 -36.01 -25.65
C ARG A 336 4.64 -35.30 -25.37
N LYS A 337 4.61 -34.01 -25.04
CA LYS A 337 5.79 -33.25 -24.59
C LYS A 337 6.16 -33.50 -23.11
N ARG A 338 5.20 -33.88 -22.26
CA ARG A 338 5.46 -34.30 -20.87
C ARG A 338 5.98 -35.75 -20.76
N LYS A 339 5.46 -36.66 -21.58
CA LYS A 339 5.88 -38.06 -21.69
C LYS A 339 7.18 -38.15 -22.51
N LYS A 340 8.32 -37.82 -21.90
CA LYS A 340 9.65 -38.16 -22.46
C LYS A 340 9.71 -39.66 -22.73
N VAL A 341 9.74 -40.04 -24.00
CA VAL A 341 9.88 -41.43 -24.45
C VAL A 341 11.24 -41.97 -23.98
N LEU A 342 11.24 -43.09 -23.26
CA LEU A 342 12.46 -43.82 -22.94
C LEU A 342 13.10 -44.34 -24.23
N PRO A 343 14.42 -44.16 -24.45
CA PRO A 343 15.09 -44.72 -25.62
C PRO A 343 14.95 -46.25 -25.66
N GLN A 344 14.23 -46.75 -26.65
CA GLN A 344 14.01 -48.18 -26.83
C GLN A 344 15.23 -48.77 -27.54
N PHE A 345 16.09 -49.48 -26.81
CA PHE A 345 17.27 -50.13 -27.38
C PHE A 345 16.85 -51.23 -28.36
N PRO A 346 17.38 -51.24 -29.61
CA PRO A 346 17.21 -52.38 -30.51
C PRO A 346 17.98 -53.58 -29.96
N GLN A 347 17.27 -54.63 -29.53
CA GLN A 347 17.90 -55.92 -29.25
C GLN A 347 18.12 -56.69 -30.57
N HIS A 348 19.33 -57.23 -30.76
CA HIS A 348 19.62 -58.13 -31.87
C HIS A 348 20.48 -59.30 -31.38
N PHE A 349 19.81 -60.46 -31.20
CA PHE A 349 20.35 -61.77 -30.80
C PHE A 349 21.06 -61.87 -29.43
N GLY A 350 21.04 -63.04 -28.76
CA GLY A 350 20.26 -64.24 -29.06
C GLY A 350 20.84 -65.52 -28.44
N GLY A 351 20.03 -66.23 -27.65
CA GLY A 351 20.39 -67.49 -26.98
C GLY A 351 21.02 -67.30 -25.59
N GLY A 352 20.70 -68.13 -24.58
CA GLY A 352 19.72 -69.23 -24.55
C GLY A 352 19.69 -69.95 -23.19
N SER A 353 18.99 -71.10 -23.14
CA SER A 353 18.92 -72.08 -22.02
C SER A 353 17.78 -71.98 -20.99
N HIS A 354 16.70 -72.71 -21.29
CA HIS A 354 16.08 -73.77 -20.46
C HIS A 354 15.19 -73.45 -19.23
N MET A 355 14.05 -74.18 -19.18
CA MET A 355 13.04 -74.34 -18.09
C MET A 355 12.23 -73.09 -17.67
N GLY A 356 10.91 -73.18 -17.40
CA GLY A 356 9.98 -74.28 -17.65
C GLY A 356 8.60 -74.14 -16.94
N GLY A 357 7.50 -74.16 -17.71
CA GLY A 357 6.11 -74.23 -17.21
C GLY A 357 5.51 -72.90 -16.67
N ALA A 358 4.20 -72.78 -16.42
CA ALA A 358 3.05 -73.57 -16.91
C ALA A 358 1.71 -72.82 -16.64
N GLY A 359 0.78 -72.81 -17.62
CA GLY A 359 -0.60 -72.31 -17.49
C GLY A 359 -0.79 -70.78 -17.43
N GLY A 360 -1.98 -70.22 -17.74
CA GLY A 360 -3.17 -70.85 -18.32
C GLY A 360 -4.41 -69.95 -18.30
N ALA A 361 -5.24 -70.01 -19.37
CA ALA A 361 -6.52 -69.31 -19.58
C ALA A 361 -6.48 -67.74 -19.59
N GLY A 362 -7.35 -67.04 -20.33
CA GLY A 362 -8.35 -67.48 -21.32
C GLY A 362 -9.27 -66.32 -21.75
N GLY A 363 -10.13 -66.53 -22.75
CA GLY A 363 -11.20 -65.59 -23.13
C GLY A 363 -10.96 -64.76 -24.40
N PHE A 364 -11.35 -65.31 -25.56
CA PHE A 364 -11.56 -64.56 -26.81
C PHE A 364 -13.05 -64.36 -27.08
N GLY A 365 -13.41 -63.25 -27.75
CA GLY A 365 -14.68 -63.12 -28.47
C GLY A 365 -15.24 -61.69 -28.51
N ALA A 366 -15.84 -61.20 -29.60
CA ALA A 366 -15.87 -61.75 -30.97
C ALA A 366 -16.30 -60.67 -31.98
N GLY A 367 -15.91 -60.83 -33.25
CA GLY A 367 -16.39 -60.05 -34.39
C GLY A 367 -15.66 -58.70 -34.63
N GLY A 368 -15.45 -58.25 -35.86
CA GLY A 368 -15.69 -58.91 -37.15
C GLY A 368 -15.93 -57.90 -38.27
N GLY A 369 -15.21 -58.04 -39.40
CA GLY A 369 -15.35 -57.16 -40.57
C GLY A 369 -14.05 -57.07 -41.37
N GLU A 370 -14.04 -57.68 -42.55
CA GLU A 370 -12.91 -57.68 -43.50
C GLU A 370 -13.01 -56.49 -44.46
N CYS A 371 -11.89 -56.06 -45.08
CA CYS A 371 -11.71 -56.24 -46.54
C CYS A 371 -10.34 -55.77 -47.10
N HIS A 372 -9.96 -56.36 -48.23
CA HIS A 372 -9.02 -55.90 -49.28
C HIS A 372 -7.54 -55.61 -48.97
N SER A 373 -6.69 -56.61 -49.25
CA SER A 373 -5.36 -56.45 -49.87
C SER A 373 -5.46 -56.16 -51.39
N PRO A 374 -4.39 -55.71 -52.07
CA PRO A 374 -3.49 -56.72 -52.67
C PRO A 374 -1.98 -56.39 -52.66
N THR A 375 -1.15 -57.44 -52.78
CA THR A 375 0.30 -57.41 -53.05
C THR A 375 0.63 -57.16 -54.53
N PRO A 376 1.90 -56.91 -54.88
CA PRO A 376 2.66 -57.98 -55.55
C PRO A 376 4.10 -58.16 -55.04
N CYS A 377 4.80 -59.18 -55.56
CA CYS A 377 6.10 -59.67 -55.09
C CYS A 377 7.20 -59.60 -56.19
N ALA A 378 8.49 -59.76 -55.81
CA ALA A 378 9.44 -60.75 -56.37
C ALA A 378 10.93 -60.28 -56.54
N ALA A 379 11.80 -61.30 -56.65
CA ALA A 379 13.16 -61.34 -57.25
C ALA A 379 14.42 -61.03 -56.40
N SER A 380 15.47 -61.82 -56.65
CA SER A 380 16.78 -61.98 -55.98
C SER A 380 17.93 -61.60 -56.98
N PRO A 381 19.24 -61.99 -56.90
CA PRO A 381 20.03 -62.78 -55.91
C PRO A 381 21.49 -62.28 -55.58
N VAL A 382 22.26 -63.16 -54.90
CA VAL A 382 23.70 -63.22 -54.48
C VAL A 382 24.77 -63.09 -55.63
N PRO A 383 26.15 -63.09 -55.47
CA PRO A 383 27.00 -63.94 -54.57
C PRO A 383 28.43 -63.48 -54.05
N THR A 384 29.07 -64.33 -53.21
CA THR A 384 30.55 -64.58 -52.98
C THR A 384 31.46 -63.48 -52.37
N GLU A 385 32.61 -63.73 -51.68
CA GLU A 385 33.51 -64.89 -51.35
C GLU A 385 34.10 -64.71 -49.90
N SER A 386 34.49 -65.72 -49.08
CA SER A 386 35.82 -66.42 -48.94
C SER A 386 37.04 -65.49 -48.61
N THR A 387 38.04 -65.76 -47.73
CA THR A 387 38.48 -66.92 -46.90
C THR A 387 39.38 -66.50 -45.67
N TYR A 388 39.62 -67.42 -44.70
CA TYR A 388 40.82 -67.73 -43.85
C TYR A 388 42.02 -66.72 -43.66
N CYS A 389 42.85 -66.67 -42.57
CA CYS A 389 42.97 -67.40 -41.27
C CYS A 389 44.04 -66.75 -40.32
N ARG A 390 44.05 -67.12 -39.00
CA ARG A 390 45.20 -67.18 -38.03
C ARG A 390 45.99 -65.88 -37.63
N GLU A 391 46.75 -65.78 -36.52
CA GLU A 391 46.83 -66.40 -35.15
C GLU A 391 47.92 -65.68 -34.27
N LEU A 392 47.99 -65.94 -32.95
CA LEU A 392 49.02 -65.50 -31.94
C LEU A 392 49.12 -64.00 -31.49
N GLN A 393 49.79 -63.62 -30.38
CA GLN A 393 49.70 -64.06 -28.96
C GLN A 393 50.44 -63.13 -27.94
N ARG A 394 49.81 -62.81 -26.78
CA ARG A 394 50.37 -62.58 -25.41
C ARG A 394 51.26 -61.33 -25.01
N HIS A 395 51.13 -60.97 -23.72
CA HIS A 395 51.95 -60.09 -22.84
C HIS A 395 52.05 -58.57 -23.16
N GLY A 396 52.18 -57.63 -22.18
CA GLY A 396 52.00 -57.76 -20.72
C GLY A 396 52.61 -56.61 -19.85
N MET A 397 51.78 -55.96 -19.00
CA MET A 397 52.10 -55.05 -17.86
C MET A 397 52.91 -53.74 -18.06
N GLY A 398 52.54 -52.71 -17.28
CA GLY A 398 53.34 -51.50 -17.02
C GLY A 398 52.55 -50.39 -16.32
N ALA A 399 52.99 -49.90 -15.15
CA ALA A 399 52.30 -48.86 -14.38
C ALA A 399 53.29 -47.91 -13.66
N ARG A 400 52.92 -46.62 -13.49
CA ARG A 400 53.60 -45.64 -12.61
C ARG A 400 52.70 -44.42 -12.31
N ALA A 401 53.10 -43.59 -11.34
CA ALA A 401 52.28 -42.53 -10.74
C ALA A 401 53.08 -41.25 -10.40
N GLY A 402 52.36 -40.17 -10.02
CA GLY A 402 52.86 -38.83 -9.69
C GLY A 402 52.34 -37.77 -10.68
N GLY A 403 52.13 -36.50 -10.33
CA GLY A 403 52.26 -35.79 -9.04
C GLY A 403 51.65 -34.38 -9.13
N CYS A 404 51.53 -33.63 -8.02
CA CYS A 404 50.79 -32.35 -7.96
C CYS A 404 51.69 -31.10 -8.02
N THR A 405 51.19 -30.02 -8.65
CA THR A 405 51.63 -28.61 -8.42
C THR A 405 50.47 -27.62 -8.65
N TRP A 406 50.49 -26.48 -7.96
CA TRP A 406 49.53 -25.36 -8.10
C TRP A 406 50.19 -24.13 -8.75
N GLY A 407 49.40 -23.23 -9.35
CA GLY A 407 49.79 -21.82 -9.54
C GLY A 407 49.31 -21.16 -10.85
N GLY A 408 48.85 -19.91 -10.77
CA GLY A 408 48.58 -19.02 -11.92
C GLY A 408 47.18 -18.36 -11.90
N LEU A 409 47.13 -17.02 -11.99
CA LEU A 409 45.89 -16.24 -12.14
C LEU A 409 45.45 -16.15 -13.60
N GLY A 410 44.14 -15.97 -13.83
CA GLY A 410 43.61 -15.50 -15.11
C GLY A 410 42.14 -15.87 -15.33
N ASP A 411 41.21 -14.98 -14.96
CA ASP A 411 39.78 -15.12 -15.25
C ASP A 411 39.44 -14.60 -16.66
N PRO A 412 38.82 -15.43 -17.51
CA PRO A 412 37.90 -14.99 -18.56
C PRO A 412 36.46 -15.44 -18.26
N GLU A 413 35.46 -14.67 -18.70
CA GLU A 413 34.05 -15.05 -18.51
C GLU A 413 33.68 -16.33 -19.27
N PRO A 414 32.86 -17.23 -18.69
CA PRO A 414 32.38 -18.43 -19.36
C PRO A 414 31.21 -18.10 -20.31
N SER A 415 31.53 -17.74 -21.55
CA SER A 415 30.57 -17.84 -22.65
C SER A 415 30.05 -19.28 -22.77
N GLY A 416 28.74 -19.46 -22.84
CA GLY A 416 28.09 -20.75 -22.60
C GLY A 416 28.56 -21.93 -23.49
N ALA A 417 28.97 -23.02 -22.84
CA ALA A 417 29.13 -24.35 -23.43
C ALA A 417 28.83 -25.42 -22.37
N ASP A 418 27.79 -26.23 -22.58
CA ASP A 418 27.37 -27.27 -21.64
C ASP A 418 28.36 -28.45 -21.60
N VAL A 419 29.21 -28.50 -20.57
CA VAL A 419 30.12 -29.63 -20.33
C VAL A 419 29.36 -30.81 -19.71
N LEU A 420 29.01 -31.77 -20.55
CA LEU A 420 28.38 -33.04 -20.14
C LEU A 420 29.26 -33.83 -19.15
N PRO A 421 28.75 -34.25 -17.97
CA PRO A 421 29.51 -35.08 -17.04
C PRO A 421 29.77 -36.50 -17.58
N CYS A 422 30.97 -37.05 -17.36
CA CYS A 422 31.31 -38.40 -17.83
C CYS A 422 30.46 -39.49 -17.13
N PRO A 423 29.79 -40.40 -17.86
CA PRO A 423 28.90 -41.42 -17.27
C PRO A 423 29.53 -42.32 -16.21
N ALA A 424 30.83 -42.62 -16.34
CA ALA A 424 31.57 -43.46 -15.39
C ALA A 424 31.60 -42.87 -13.96
N ALA A 425 31.63 -41.54 -13.82
CA ALA A 425 31.61 -40.89 -12.50
C ALA A 425 30.26 -41.08 -11.79
N HIS A 426 29.17 -41.05 -12.55
CA HIS A 426 27.81 -41.24 -12.03
C HIS A 426 27.60 -42.68 -11.51
N LEU A 427 28.04 -43.68 -12.28
CA LEU A 427 27.98 -45.09 -11.87
C LEU A 427 28.84 -45.36 -10.61
N CYS A 428 30.04 -44.76 -10.54
CA CYS A 428 30.90 -44.85 -9.35
C CYS A 428 30.22 -44.22 -8.12
N HIS A 429 29.55 -43.07 -8.27
CA HIS A 429 28.81 -42.43 -7.19
C HIS A 429 27.63 -43.28 -6.68
N LEU A 430 26.85 -43.86 -7.59
CA LEU A 430 25.75 -44.78 -7.25
C LEU A 430 26.23 -46.02 -6.49
N TRP A 431 27.34 -46.63 -6.91
CA TRP A 431 27.95 -47.76 -6.20
C TRP A 431 28.45 -47.37 -4.79
N LEU A 432 29.07 -46.19 -4.66
CA LEU A 432 29.49 -45.63 -3.37
C LEU A 432 28.31 -45.37 -2.41
N LEU A 433 27.16 -44.93 -2.94
CA LEU A 433 25.92 -44.79 -2.17
C LEU A 433 25.36 -46.15 -1.75
N ALA A 434 25.17 -47.08 -2.68
CA ALA A 434 24.67 -48.43 -2.38
C ALA A 434 25.51 -49.14 -1.32
N ARG A 435 26.85 -49.01 -1.39
CA ARG A 435 27.77 -49.55 -0.38
C ARG A 435 27.59 -48.90 1.00
N ARG A 436 27.40 -47.57 1.07
CA ARG A 436 27.11 -46.87 2.35
C ARG A 436 25.77 -47.31 2.94
N ASN A 437 24.74 -47.47 2.13
CA ASN A 437 23.43 -47.96 2.56
C ASN A 437 23.53 -49.39 3.14
N ALA A 438 24.27 -50.28 2.48
CA ALA A 438 24.50 -51.65 2.95
C ALA A 438 25.24 -51.71 4.29
N HIS A 439 26.27 -50.86 4.48
CA HIS A 439 26.96 -50.76 5.77
C HIS A 439 26.04 -50.24 6.88
N ALA A 440 25.29 -49.16 6.66
CA ALA A 440 24.39 -48.64 7.69
C ALA A 440 23.25 -49.61 8.08
N LEU A 441 22.80 -50.47 7.16
CA LEU A 441 21.85 -51.55 7.45
C LEU A 441 22.49 -52.69 8.28
N LEU A 442 23.78 -52.98 8.06
CA LEU A 442 24.54 -53.94 8.86
C LEU A 442 24.84 -53.38 10.27
N ASP A 443 25.24 -52.11 10.35
CA ASP A 443 25.47 -51.43 11.64
C ASP A 443 24.16 -51.40 12.46
N TYR A 444 23.02 -51.13 11.81
CA TYR A 444 21.70 -51.19 12.44
C TYR A 444 21.32 -52.61 12.91
N SER A 445 21.60 -53.67 12.13
CA SER A 445 21.26 -55.04 12.54
C SER A 445 22.12 -55.57 13.70
N VAL A 446 23.28 -54.97 13.95
CA VAL A 446 24.17 -55.29 15.08
C VAL A 446 23.90 -54.40 16.31
N THR A 447 23.58 -53.12 16.11
CA THR A 447 23.44 -52.14 17.22
C THR A 447 22.00 -51.81 17.62
N ALA A 448 21.03 -52.07 16.74
CA ALA A 448 19.66 -51.57 16.80
C ALA A 448 19.50 -50.03 16.89
N ASP A 449 20.57 -49.24 16.67
CA ASP A 449 20.51 -47.77 16.74
C ASP A 449 20.17 -47.17 15.35
N PRO A 450 19.00 -46.51 15.18
CA PRO A 450 18.60 -45.94 13.89
C PRO A 450 19.50 -44.78 13.41
N ARG A 451 20.38 -44.21 14.24
CA ARG A 451 21.26 -43.08 13.89
C ARG A 451 22.01 -43.27 12.57
N MET A 452 22.63 -44.44 12.36
CA MET A 452 23.44 -44.71 11.16
C MET A 452 22.59 -44.76 9.89
N LEU A 453 21.37 -45.29 10.00
CA LEU A 453 20.40 -45.36 8.91
C LEU A 453 19.85 -43.96 8.56
N LEU A 454 19.54 -43.16 9.58
CA LEU A 454 19.12 -41.76 9.44
C LEU A 454 20.22 -40.87 8.85
N ALA A 455 21.48 -41.07 9.24
CA ALA A 455 22.63 -40.32 8.72
C ALA A 455 22.85 -40.55 7.20
N VAL A 456 22.61 -41.79 6.74
CA VAL A 456 22.59 -42.13 5.31
C VAL A 456 21.38 -41.51 4.60
N GLN A 457 20.19 -41.57 5.22
CA GLN A 457 18.95 -41.05 4.65
C GLN A 457 18.68 -39.55 4.96
N ARG A 458 19.73 -38.77 5.25
CA ARG A 458 19.69 -37.36 5.69
C ARG A 458 18.81 -36.40 4.88
N HIS A 459 18.48 -36.74 3.63
CA HIS A 459 17.58 -35.95 2.78
C HIS A 459 16.12 -36.02 3.24
N LEU A 460 15.69 -37.14 3.85
CA LEU A 460 14.35 -37.30 4.42
C LEU A 460 14.15 -36.49 5.71
N ALA A 461 15.23 -36.17 6.43
CA ALA A 461 15.15 -35.26 7.59
C ALA A 461 14.78 -33.81 7.19
N ALA A 462 14.88 -33.47 5.90
CA ALA A 462 14.55 -32.15 5.34
C ALA A 462 13.32 -32.17 4.41
N SER A 463 12.66 -33.32 4.18
CA SER A 463 11.37 -33.32 3.46
C SER A 463 10.28 -32.69 4.34
N GLN A 464 9.38 -31.94 3.70
CA GLN A 464 8.26 -31.26 4.35
C GLN A 464 6.94 -31.91 3.93
N ASP A 465 5.94 -31.88 4.80
CA ASP A 465 4.56 -32.28 4.48
C ASP A 465 3.74 -31.12 3.84
N GLU A 466 2.44 -31.33 3.64
CA GLU A 466 1.50 -30.30 3.13
C GLU A 466 1.44 -29.03 4.02
N ASN A 467 1.79 -29.13 5.30
CA ASN A 467 1.85 -28.01 6.26
C ASN A 467 3.22 -27.32 6.28
N GLY A 468 4.21 -27.85 5.57
CA GLY A 468 5.61 -27.41 5.62
C GLY A 468 6.38 -28.01 6.80
N ASP A 469 5.79 -28.91 7.59
CA ASP A 469 6.42 -29.49 8.77
C ASP A 469 7.40 -30.62 8.37
N THR A 470 8.63 -30.56 8.90
CA THR A 470 9.64 -31.62 8.73
C THR A 470 9.43 -32.74 9.77
N PRO A 471 10.08 -33.92 9.64
CA PRO A 471 10.01 -34.97 10.67
C PRO A 471 10.39 -34.51 12.08
N LEU A 472 11.24 -33.48 12.20
CA LEU A 472 11.59 -32.87 13.49
C LEU A 472 10.46 -32.00 14.06
N HIS A 473 9.69 -31.30 13.21
CA HIS A 473 8.48 -30.58 13.64
C HIS A 473 7.43 -31.59 14.16
N LEU A 474 7.14 -32.64 13.37
CA LEU A 474 6.18 -33.68 13.72
C LEU A 474 6.57 -34.43 15.01
N ALA A 475 7.85 -34.74 15.20
CA ALA A 475 8.34 -35.38 16.43
C ALA A 475 8.11 -34.51 17.69
N ILE A 476 8.21 -33.18 17.57
CA ILE A 476 7.96 -32.21 18.65
C ILE A 476 6.45 -32.05 18.90
N ILE A 477 5.63 -31.97 17.85
CA ILE A 477 4.16 -31.92 17.93
C ILE A 477 3.60 -33.17 18.64
N HIS A 478 4.21 -34.34 18.42
CA HIS A 478 3.85 -35.59 19.09
C HIS A 478 4.67 -35.89 20.36
N GLU A 479 5.46 -34.94 20.85
CA GLU A 479 6.19 -34.97 22.12
C GLU A 479 7.21 -36.13 22.28
N GLN A 480 7.71 -36.68 21.17
CA GLN A 480 8.51 -37.91 21.14
C GLN A 480 9.98 -37.67 21.51
N THR A 481 10.23 -37.31 22.78
CA THR A 481 11.56 -36.89 23.29
C THR A 481 12.72 -37.85 22.99
N ALA A 482 12.49 -39.16 22.87
CA ALA A 482 13.50 -40.14 22.48
C ALA A 482 13.90 -40.01 20.99
N VAL A 483 12.91 -39.87 20.11
CA VAL A 483 13.10 -39.69 18.66
C VAL A 483 13.71 -38.31 18.37
N ILE A 484 13.26 -37.27 19.07
CA ILE A 484 13.80 -35.91 18.98
C ILE A 484 15.31 -35.90 19.28
N LYS A 485 15.76 -36.58 20.34
CA LYS A 485 17.19 -36.72 20.67
C LYS A 485 17.98 -37.36 19.53
N GLN A 486 17.56 -38.55 19.08
CA GLN A 486 18.23 -39.27 18.00
C GLN A 486 18.30 -38.45 16.70
N LEU A 487 17.22 -37.74 16.32
CA LEU A 487 17.20 -36.85 15.17
C LEU A 487 18.17 -35.67 15.33
N ILE A 488 18.15 -34.97 16.48
CA ILE A 488 19.05 -33.85 16.75
C ILE A 488 20.52 -34.30 16.70
N GLU A 489 20.86 -35.43 17.34
CA GLU A 489 22.22 -35.95 17.40
C GLU A 489 22.76 -36.31 15.99
N VAL A 490 21.92 -36.87 15.11
CA VAL A 490 22.27 -37.12 13.70
C VAL A 490 22.45 -35.82 12.91
N VAL A 491 21.57 -34.83 13.10
CA VAL A 491 21.62 -33.56 12.35
C VAL A 491 22.82 -32.70 12.79
N VAL A 492 23.12 -32.63 14.09
CA VAL A 492 24.31 -31.93 14.63
C VAL A 492 25.61 -32.56 14.13
N SER A 493 25.64 -33.87 13.91
CA SER A 493 26.79 -34.60 13.35
C SER A 493 27.11 -34.25 11.89
N ILE A 494 26.27 -33.46 11.19
CA ILE A 494 26.43 -33.11 9.78
C ILE A 494 26.29 -31.58 9.61
N PRO A 495 27.38 -30.79 9.78
CA PRO A 495 27.32 -29.32 9.83
C PRO A 495 26.84 -28.58 8.57
N SER A 496 26.61 -29.28 7.46
CA SER A 496 26.56 -28.69 6.11
C SER A 496 25.20 -28.11 5.69
N GLN A 497 24.12 -28.34 6.44
CA GLN A 497 22.78 -27.84 6.10
C GLN A 497 22.02 -27.43 7.38
N GLN A 498 21.41 -26.24 7.39
CA GLN A 498 20.69 -25.69 8.55
C GLN A 498 19.29 -26.32 8.73
N ILE A 499 19.20 -27.65 8.72
CA ILE A 499 17.93 -28.42 8.79
C ILE A 499 17.13 -28.07 10.05
N ILE A 500 17.84 -27.77 11.15
CA ILE A 500 17.29 -27.33 12.45
C ILE A 500 16.52 -26.00 12.35
N ASN A 501 16.82 -25.16 11.34
CA ASN A 501 16.22 -23.84 11.13
C ASN A 501 15.18 -23.80 10.00
N ILE A 502 14.84 -24.94 9.37
CA ILE A 502 13.76 -25.00 8.37
C ILE A 502 12.45 -24.56 9.04
N THR A 503 11.64 -23.78 8.31
CA THR A 503 10.34 -23.29 8.77
C THR A 503 9.17 -23.93 8.05
N ASN A 504 8.08 -24.20 8.76
CA ASN A 504 6.81 -24.60 8.18
C ASN A 504 6.02 -23.44 7.53
N ASN A 505 4.81 -23.70 7.02
CA ASN A 505 3.96 -22.70 6.36
C ASN A 505 3.51 -21.54 7.28
N LEU A 506 3.72 -21.64 8.59
CA LEU A 506 3.50 -20.56 9.57
C LEU A 506 4.77 -19.78 9.90
N GLN A 507 5.86 -20.01 9.16
CA GLN A 507 7.22 -19.49 9.41
C GLN A 507 7.78 -19.89 10.78
N GLN A 508 7.23 -20.95 11.40
CA GLN A 508 7.70 -21.45 12.70
C GLN A 508 8.82 -22.47 12.47
N THR A 509 9.88 -22.40 13.26
CA THR A 509 10.95 -23.42 13.30
C THR A 509 10.63 -24.50 14.35
N PRO A 510 11.32 -25.66 14.37
CA PRO A 510 11.19 -26.66 15.43
C PRO A 510 11.34 -26.07 16.85
N LEU A 511 12.19 -25.05 17.01
CA LEU A 511 12.41 -24.36 18.28
C LEU A 511 11.22 -23.46 18.68
N HIS A 512 10.48 -22.90 17.71
CA HIS A 512 9.22 -22.21 17.99
C HIS A 512 8.15 -23.21 18.46
N LEU A 513 8.04 -24.37 17.80
CA LEU A 513 7.09 -25.41 18.20
C LEU A 513 7.39 -25.94 19.60
N ALA A 514 8.66 -26.20 19.97
CA ALA A 514 9.04 -26.69 21.30
C ALA A 514 8.70 -25.71 22.44
N VAL A 515 8.62 -24.40 22.14
CA VAL A 515 8.12 -23.37 23.08
C VAL A 515 6.59 -23.38 23.16
N ILE A 516 5.89 -23.59 22.03
CA ILE A 516 4.42 -23.67 21.96
C ILE A 516 3.90 -24.94 22.68
N THR A 517 4.57 -26.09 22.50
CA THR A 517 4.24 -27.36 23.19
C THR A 517 4.80 -27.44 24.60
N LYS A 518 5.49 -26.40 25.10
CA LYS A 518 6.00 -26.31 26.48
C LYS A 518 6.97 -27.45 26.87
N GLN A 519 7.92 -27.80 26.00
CA GLN A 519 8.89 -28.87 26.23
C GLN A 519 10.30 -28.32 26.56
N PRO A 520 10.59 -27.87 27.80
CA PRO A 520 11.83 -27.15 28.13
C PRO A 520 13.11 -27.98 27.92
N GLN A 521 13.05 -29.30 28.09
CA GLN A 521 14.20 -30.19 27.82
C GLN A 521 14.51 -30.29 26.32
N VAL A 522 13.49 -30.19 25.45
CA VAL A 522 13.68 -30.17 23.98
C VAL A 522 14.24 -28.81 23.54
N VAL A 523 13.76 -27.71 24.13
CA VAL A 523 14.32 -26.36 23.92
C VAL A 523 15.80 -26.32 24.31
N GLN A 524 16.19 -26.91 25.44
CA GLN A 524 17.60 -27.02 25.83
C GLN A 524 18.44 -27.78 24.79
N LEU A 525 17.97 -28.94 24.32
CA LEU A 525 18.67 -29.76 23.32
C LEU A 525 18.81 -29.04 21.97
N LEU A 526 17.77 -28.35 21.50
CA LEU A 526 17.81 -27.58 20.25
C LEU A 526 18.78 -26.38 20.34
N LEU A 527 18.85 -25.70 21.49
CA LEU A 527 19.79 -24.60 21.70
C LEU A 527 21.25 -25.10 21.83
N GLN A 528 21.46 -26.27 22.45
CA GLN A 528 22.76 -26.96 22.44
C GLN A 528 23.16 -27.40 21.02
N ALA A 529 22.18 -27.71 20.17
CA ALA A 529 22.35 -28.04 18.76
C ALA A 529 22.52 -26.83 17.81
N HIS A 530 22.78 -25.63 18.35
CA HIS A 530 22.94 -24.38 17.59
C HIS A 530 21.73 -23.96 16.72
N ALA A 531 20.50 -24.33 17.13
CA ALA A 531 19.28 -23.75 16.55
C ALA A 531 19.29 -22.20 16.69
N ASN A 532 18.91 -21.48 15.64
CA ASN A 532 18.97 -20.01 15.66
C ASN A 532 17.74 -19.39 16.39
N PRO A 533 17.92 -18.68 17.52
CA PRO A 533 16.83 -18.04 18.25
C PRO A 533 16.39 -16.68 17.69
N THR A 534 17.06 -16.12 16.68
CA THR A 534 16.72 -14.79 16.11
C THR A 534 15.65 -14.84 15.02
N LEU A 535 15.22 -16.03 14.63
CA LEU A 535 14.14 -16.23 13.66
C LEU A 535 12.78 -15.87 14.31
N LEU A 536 11.82 -15.47 13.49
CA LEU A 536 10.49 -14.98 13.92
C LEU A 536 9.39 -15.76 13.21
N ASP A 537 8.23 -15.91 13.85
CA ASP A 537 7.03 -16.47 13.21
C ASP A 537 6.35 -15.49 12.22
N ARG A 538 5.31 -15.97 11.54
CA ARG A 538 4.45 -15.19 10.63
C ARG A 538 3.77 -13.95 11.23
N TYR A 539 3.84 -13.74 12.54
CA TYR A 539 3.29 -12.60 13.28
C TYR A 539 4.41 -11.69 13.84
N GLY A 540 5.67 -11.97 13.51
CA GLY A 540 6.85 -11.26 14.00
C GLY A 540 7.21 -11.59 15.44
N ASN A 541 6.62 -12.62 16.04
CA ASN A 541 6.96 -13.06 17.40
C ASN A 541 8.31 -13.77 17.38
N SER A 542 9.22 -13.39 18.29
CA SER A 542 10.35 -14.26 18.65
C SER A 542 9.94 -15.30 19.70
N LEU A 543 10.81 -16.27 19.96
CA LEU A 543 10.64 -17.29 21.00
C LEU A 543 10.23 -16.72 22.38
N LEU A 544 10.78 -15.55 22.76
CA LEU A 544 10.42 -14.89 24.02
C LEU A 544 8.96 -14.41 24.02
N HIS A 545 8.45 -13.92 22.88
CA HIS A 545 7.06 -13.48 22.75
C HIS A 545 6.09 -14.66 22.90
N LEU A 546 6.42 -15.82 22.33
CA LEU A 546 5.60 -17.04 22.44
C LEU A 546 5.58 -17.61 23.87
N ALA A 547 6.74 -17.69 24.53
CA ALA A 547 6.81 -18.13 25.94
C ALA A 547 6.01 -17.19 26.87
N LEU A 548 6.06 -15.89 26.61
CA LEU A 548 5.31 -14.90 27.37
C LEU A 548 3.80 -14.89 27.07
N GLN A 549 3.38 -15.23 25.84
CA GLN A 549 1.96 -15.34 25.49
C GLN A 549 1.25 -16.45 26.28
N THR A 550 1.94 -17.53 26.64
CA THR A 550 1.40 -18.61 27.49
C THR A 550 1.63 -18.39 28.99
N GLY A 551 2.36 -17.32 29.37
CA GLY A 551 2.63 -16.94 30.76
C GLY A 551 3.64 -17.85 31.49
N ASP A 552 4.39 -18.68 30.77
CA ASP A 552 5.15 -19.80 31.34
C ASP A 552 6.50 -19.38 31.94
N GLU A 553 6.64 -19.50 33.27
CA GLU A 553 7.83 -19.07 34.00
C GLU A 553 9.00 -20.07 33.90
N GLU A 554 8.73 -21.37 33.73
CA GLU A 554 9.77 -22.39 33.62
C GLU A 554 10.40 -22.35 32.23
N MET A 555 9.57 -22.33 31.18
CA MET A 555 10.02 -22.17 29.80
C MET A 555 10.78 -20.85 29.59
N LEU A 556 10.30 -19.74 30.17
CA LEU A 556 11.01 -18.46 30.08
C LEU A 556 12.37 -18.51 30.80
N ARG A 557 12.46 -19.21 31.93
CA ARG A 557 13.72 -19.36 32.69
C ARG A 557 14.75 -20.20 31.94
N THR A 558 14.35 -21.31 31.31
CA THR A 558 15.29 -22.14 30.52
C THR A 558 15.75 -21.42 29.26
N LEU A 559 14.85 -20.73 28.55
CA LEU A 559 15.21 -19.83 27.44
C LEU A 559 16.24 -18.76 27.89
N LEU A 560 15.92 -17.98 28.94
CA LEU A 560 16.81 -16.90 29.42
C LEU A 560 18.11 -17.42 30.07
N ALA A 561 18.24 -18.72 30.34
CA ALA A 561 19.50 -19.35 30.75
C ALA A 561 20.40 -19.66 29.55
N HIS A 562 19.84 -20.13 28.43
CA HIS A 562 20.60 -20.63 27.28
C HIS A 562 20.78 -19.61 26.13
N LEU A 563 19.91 -18.60 25.99
CA LEU A 563 20.01 -17.56 24.93
C LEU A 563 21.06 -16.46 25.22
N GLY A 564 22.18 -16.80 25.88
CA GLY A 564 23.09 -15.83 26.53
C GLY A 564 23.54 -14.64 25.67
N SER A 565 23.95 -14.86 24.42
CA SER A 565 24.40 -13.80 23.49
C SER A 565 23.25 -13.08 22.76
N ALA A 566 22.15 -13.77 22.46
CA ALA A 566 21.01 -13.23 21.72
C ALA A 566 20.00 -12.46 22.60
N THR A 567 20.04 -12.67 23.92
CA THR A 567 19.09 -12.08 24.89
C THR A 567 18.87 -10.57 24.72
N PRO A 568 19.88 -9.67 24.71
CA PRO A 568 19.63 -8.23 24.66
C PRO A 568 18.93 -7.78 23.37
N TYR A 569 19.27 -8.38 22.22
CA TYR A 569 18.61 -8.11 20.95
C TYR A 569 17.13 -8.52 20.99
N LEU A 570 16.83 -9.71 21.51
CA LEU A 570 15.47 -10.25 21.58
C LEU A 570 14.56 -9.55 22.60
N LEU A 571 15.13 -8.92 23.63
CA LEU A 571 14.38 -8.09 24.59
C LEU A 571 13.91 -6.74 24.00
N CYS A 572 14.68 -6.19 23.05
CA CYS A 572 14.35 -4.94 22.37
C CYS A 572 13.50 -5.14 21.09
N LEU A 573 13.32 -6.37 20.64
CA LEU A 573 12.60 -6.74 19.42
C LEU A 573 11.08 -6.71 19.66
N PRO A 574 10.27 -5.95 18.88
CA PRO A 574 8.82 -6.00 18.95
C PRO A 574 8.20 -6.83 17.81
N ASN A 575 7.07 -7.47 18.07
CA ASN A 575 6.30 -8.19 17.05
C ASN A 575 5.50 -7.26 16.12
N PHE A 576 4.74 -7.80 15.16
CA PHE A 576 3.95 -7.00 14.22
C PHE A 576 2.79 -6.21 14.88
N HIS A 577 2.43 -6.53 16.13
CA HIS A 577 1.54 -5.69 16.95
C HIS A 577 2.27 -4.52 17.64
N GLY A 578 3.57 -4.33 17.39
CA GLY A 578 4.40 -3.29 17.99
C GLY A 578 4.78 -3.54 19.45
N LEU A 579 4.46 -4.72 20.00
CA LEU A 579 4.63 -5.06 21.41
C LEU A 579 6.00 -5.72 21.65
N LEU A 580 6.79 -5.16 22.57
CA LEU A 580 8.01 -5.79 23.11
C LEU A 580 7.66 -6.85 24.17
N PRO A 581 8.56 -7.80 24.49
CA PRO A 581 8.35 -8.84 25.51
C PRO A 581 7.79 -8.35 26.85
N VAL A 582 8.26 -7.21 27.38
CA VAL A 582 7.76 -6.62 28.64
C VAL A 582 6.26 -6.29 28.61
N HIS A 583 5.72 -5.91 27.44
CA HIS A 583 4.30 -5.64 27.25
C HIS A 583 3.48 -6.94 27.24
N LEU A 584 4.02 -8.02 26.66
CA LEU A 584 3.38 -9.33 26.68
C LEU A 584 3.38 -9.96 28.08
N ALA A 585 4.44 -9.78 28.88
CA ALA A 585 4.45 -10.20 30.29
C ALA A 585 3.32 -9.56 31.11
N VAL A 586 3.06 -8.27 30.90
CA VAL A 586 1.90 -7.56 31.51
C VAL A 586 0.58 -8.09 30.96
N LYS A 587 0.47 -8.32 29.64
CA LYS A 587 -0.74 -8.87 29.00
C LYS A 587 -1.08 -10.28 29.50
N ALA A 588 -0.07 -11.11 29.75
CA ALA A 588 -0.20 -12.44 30.35
C ALA A 588 -0.41 -12.40 31.88
N LYS A 589 -0.41 -11.21 32.50
CA LYS A 589 -0.65 -10.98 33.94
C LYS A 589 0.35 -11.68 34.88
N SER A 590 1.54 -12.06 34.38
CA SER A 590 2.55 -12.80 35.16
C SER A 590 3.64 -11.87 35.71
N PRO A 591 3.66 -11.58 37.03
CA PRO A 591 4.69 -10.74 37.64
C PRO A 591 6.05 -11.43 37.71
N ALA A 592 6.08 -12.77 37.79
CA ALA A 592 7.32 -13.53 37.87
C ALA A 592 8.06 -13.56 36.52
N CYS A 593 7.33 -13.70 35.41
CA CYS A 593 7.91 -13.55 34.08
C CYS A 593 8.46 -12.13 33.86
N LEU A 594 7.74 -11.10 34.35
CA LEU A 594 8.21 -9.71 34.30
C LEU A 594 9.48 -9.50 35.14
N ASP A 595 9.54 -10.04 36.38
CA ASP A 595 10.75 -10.03 37.22
C ASP A 595 11.96 -10.68 36.50
N LEU A 596 11.76 -11.78 35.78
CA LEU A 596 12.82 -12.47 35.03
C LEU A 596 13.34 -11.66 33.83
N LEU A 597 12.46 -10.96 33.11
CA LEU A 597 12.85 -10.07 32.00
C LEU A 597 13.69 -8.89 32.51
N VAL A 598 13.24 -8.21 33.57
CA VAL A 598 13.94 -7.02 34.10
C VAL A 598 15.30 -7.40 34.69
N ARG A 599 15.40 -8.54 35.37
CA ARG A 599 16.70 -9.12 35.82
C ARG A 599 17.67 -9.43 34.67
N LYS A 600 17.19 -9.53 33.44
CA LYS A 600 17.99 -9.76 32.23
C LYS A 600 18.19 -8.49 31.39
N GLY A 601 17.85 -7.32 31.93
CA GLY A 601 18.10 -6.01 31.32
C GLY A 601 16.96 -5.45 30.47
N ALA A 602 15.75 -6.00 30.57
CA ALA A 602 14.60 -5.45 29.85
C ALA A 602 14.10 -4.13 30.47
N ASP A 603 13.93 -3.09 29.65
CA ASP A 603 13.45 -1.79 30.10
C ASP A 603 11.96 -1.82 30.49
N VAL A 604 11.68 -1.38 31.72
CA VAL A 604 10.35 -1.27 32.33
C VAL A 604 9.54 -0.10 31.73
N ASN A 605 10.22 0.89 31.16
CA ASN A 605 9.64 2.11 30.61
C ASN A 605 9.51 2.11 29.08
N ALA A 606 9.91 1.02 28.42
CA ALA A 606 9.85 0.88 26.98
C ALA A 606 8.43 1.17 26.44
N VAL A 607 8.35 1.72 25.23
CA VAL A 607 7.07 2.06 24.57
C VAL A 607 6.75 1.11 23.43
N GLU A 608 5.49 0.68 23.31
CA GLU A 608 5.02 -0.03 22.11
C GLU A 608 4.83 0.90 20.91
N ARG A 609 5.01 0.37 19.70
CA ARG A 609 5.15 1.15 18.46
C ARG A 609 3.85 1.73 17.88
N GLN A 610 2.67 1.30 18.32
CA GLN A 610 1.38 1.73 17.75
C GLN A 610 0.79 2.95 18.47
N GLY A 611 0.92 3.02 19.81
CA GLY A 611 0.31 4.06 20.64
C GLY A 611 1.24 4.76 21.64
N GLY A 612 2.51 4.37 21.72
CA GLY A 612 3.48 4.91 22.67
C GLY A 612 3.18 4.53 24.12
N ARG A 613 2.42 3.45 24.35
CA ARG A 613 2.04 2.97 25.68
C ARG A 613 3.22 2.26 26.34
N THR A 614 3.42 2.49 27.63
CA THR A 614 4.37 1.73 28.46
C THR A 614 3.69 0.53 29.11
N PRO A 615 4.43 -0.45 29.67
CA PRO A 615 3.84 -1.57 30.43
C PRO A 615 2.87 -1.13 31.54
N LEU A 616 3.12 0.02 32.17
CA LEU A 616 2.22 0.60 33.18
C LEU A 616 0.89 1.09 32.59
N HIS A 617 0.87 1.65 31.38
CA HIS A 617 -0.38 2.01 30.69
C HIS A 617 -1.23 0.77 30.41
N LEU A 618 -0.60 -0.32 29.95
CA LEU A 618 -1.31 -1.59 29.69
C LEU A 618 -1.83 -2.23 30.99
N ALA A 619 -1.04 -2.19 32.08
CA ALA A 619 -1.49 -2.71 33.38
C ALA A 619 -2.72 -1.96 33.92
N VAL A 620 -2.80 -0.65 33.69
CA VAL A 620 -3.96 0.18 34.03
C VAL A 620 -5.15 -0.07 33.11
N GLU A 621 -4.94 -0.17 31.79
CA GLU A 621 -6.00 -0.47 30.81
C GLU A 621 -6.64 -1.85 31.02
N MET A 622 -5.86 -2.81 31.49
CA MET A 622 -6.33 -4.16 31.87
C MET A 622 -6.84 -4.25 33.31
N GLU A 623 -6.98 -3.11 34.00
CA GLU A 623 -7.42 -2.93 35.39
C GLU A 623 -6.66 -3.80 36.42
N ASN A 624 -5.44 -4.23 36.08
CA ASN A 624 -4.68 -5.20 36.86
C ASN A 624 -3.87 -4.53 37.98
N LEU A 625 -4.53 -4.30 39.11
CA LEU A 625 -3.94 -3.72 40.32
C LEU A 625 -2.66 -4.43 40.81
N ASN A 626 -2.58 -5.76 40.65
CA ASN A 626 -1.41 -6.52 41.10
C ASN A 626 -0.19 -6.26 40.21
N MET A 627 -0.37 -6.22 38.88
CA MET A 627 0.72 -5.84 37.97
C MET A 627 1.08 -4.34 38.10
N ALA A 628 0.08 -3.46 38.27
CA ALA A 628 0.32 -2.04 38.47
C ALA A 628 1.08 -1.74 39.79
N THR A 629 0.74 -2.41 40.90
CA THR A 629 1.48 -2.27 42.16
C THR A 629 2.91 -2.82 42.05
N HIS A 630 3.12 -3.93 41.35
CA HIS A 630 4.44 -4.54 41.16
C HIS A 630 5.35 -3.66 40.29
N LEU A 631 4.88 -3.23 39.11
CA LEU A 631 5.56 -2.27 38.23
C LEU A 631 6.00 -1.00 38.96
N VAL A 632 5.09 -0.38 39.72
CA VAL A 632 5.33 0.92 40.37
C VAL A 632 6.19 0.80 41.63
N LYS A 633 5.96 -0.20 42.49
CA LYS A 633 6.68 -0.30 43.78
C LYS A 633 8.01 -1.06 43.71
N LYS A 634 8.16 -1.98 42.77
CA LYS A 634 9.27 -2.95 42.73
C LYS A 634 10.20 -2.74 41.53
N LEU A 635 9.64 -2.29 40.41
CA LEU A 635 10.36 -2.15 39.14
C LEU A 635 10.59 -0.69 38.71
N GLY A 636 10.15 0.29 39.51
CA GLY A 636 10.43 1.72 39.28
C GLY A 636 9.78 2.29 38.01
N ALA A 637 8.64 1.75 37.57
CA ALA A 637 7.96 2.22 36.37
C ALA A 637 7.54 3.71 36.48
N ASN A 638 7.93 4.52 35.49
CA ASN A 638 7.65 5.95 35.48
C ASN A 638 6.15 6.23 35.35
N VAL A 639 5.59 6.83 36.40
CA VAL A 639 4.16 7.15 36.54
C VAL A 639 3.71 8.30 35.63
N ASN A 640 4.66 9.13 35.16
CA ASN A 640 4.41 10.34 34.39
C ASN A 640 4.63 10.20 32.87
N SER A 641 5.06 9.02 32.40
CA SER A 641 5.22 8.73 30.96
C SER A 641 3.93 9.00 30.17
N ARG A 642 4.06 9.40 28.89
CA ARG A 642 2.92 9.81 28.05
C ARG A 642 2.82 8.96 26.79
N THR A 643 1.61 8.50 26.48
CA THR A 643 1.24 7.93 25.16
C THR A 643 1.35 8.96 24.04
N PHE A 644 1.33 8.51 22.78
CA PHE A 644 1.25 9.41 21.60
C PHE A 644 -0.02 10.29 21.60
N ALA A 645 -1.09 9.86 22.27
CA ALA A 645 -2.29 10.65 22.50
C ALA A 645 -2.15 11.68 23.65
N GLY A 646 -0.97 11.83 24.23
CA GLY A 646 -0.67 12.73 25.34
C GLY A 646 -1.15 12.27 26.72
N ASN A 647 -1.90 11.17 26.82
CA ASN A 647 -2.41 10.63 28.09
C ASN A 647 -1.29 9.97 28.91
N THR A 648 -1.34 10.14 30.24
CA THR A 648 -0.53 9.39 31.22
C THR A 648 -1.34 8.22 31.81
N PRO A 649 -0.75 7.28 32.57
CA PRO A 649 -1.49 6.20 33.24
C PRO A 649 -2.59 6.71 34.17
N LEU A 650 -2.40 7.87 34.80
CA LEU A 650 -3.41 8.50 35.66
C LEU A 650 -4.65 8.97 34.86
N HIS A 651 -4.47 9.47 33.64
CA HIS A 651 -5.58 9.83 32.75
C HIS A 651 -6.40 8.58 32.37
N LEU A 652 -5.73 7.44 32.13
CA LEU A 652 -6.41 6.17 31.85
C LEU A 652 -7.17 5.65 33.09
N ALA A 653 -6.53 5.64 34.26
CA ALA A 653 -7.17 5.19 35.51
C ALA A 653 -8.41 6.03 35.89
N ALA A 654 -8.34 7.34 35.66
CA ALA A 654 -9.48 8.25 35.85
C ALA A 654 -10.59 8.03 34.80
N GLY A 655 -10.23 7.85 33.52
CA GLY A 655 -11.19 7.58 32.44
C GLY A 655 -11.89 6.22 32.55
N LEU A 656 -11.25 5.23 33.18
CA LEU A 656 -11.83 3.93 33.55
C LEU A 656 -12.65 3.99 34.85
N GLY A 657 -12.59 5.12 35.59
CA GLY A 657 -13.30 5.28 36.86
C GLY A 657 -12.78 4.42 38.01
N SER A 658 -11.53 3.92 37.95
CA SER A 658 -10.98 3.01 38.96
C SER A 658 -10.33 3.79 40.13
N PRO A 659 -10.97 3.89 41.31
CA PRO A 659 -10.44 4.70 42.42
C PRO A 659 -9.18 4.07 43.02
N THR A 660 -9.06 2.74 42.99
CA THR A 660 -7.93 2.02 43.60
C THR A 660 -6.65 2.19 42.79
N LEU A 661 -6.73 2.13 41.45
CA LEU A 661 -5.61 2.45 40.56
C LEU A 661 -5.26 3.94 40.63
N THR A 662 -6.26 4.82 40.64
CA THR A 662 -6.05 6.27 40.79
C THR A 662 -5.32 6.60 42.10
N LYS A 663 -5.73 6.01 43.22
CA LYS A 663 -5.08 6.19 44.55
C LYS A 663 -3.66 5.62 44.61
N LEU A 664 -3.39 4.51 43.91
CA LEU A 664 -2.04 3.94 43.76
C LEU A 664 -1.13 4.91 43.01
N LEU A 665 -1.55 5.34 41.81
CA LEU A 665 -0.76 6.21 40.92
C LEU A 665 -0.51 7.57 41.57
N LEU A 666 -1.52 8.17 42.22
CA LEU A 666 -1.35 9.41 42.99
C LEU A 666 -0.37 9.25 44.17
N LYS A 667 -0.44 8.14 44.92
CA LYS A 667 0.52 7.88 46.01
C LYS A 667 1.95 7.70 45.49
N ALA A 668 2.12 7.12 44.30
CA ALA A 668 3.43 6.91 43.70
C ALA A 668 4.02 8.19 43.08
N GLY A 669 3.22 8.97 42.34
CA GLY A 669 3.66 10.28 41.82
C GLY A 669 4.11 11.21 42.96
N LYS A 670 3.29 11.32 44.01
CA LYS A 670 3.61 12.13 45.20
C LYS A 670 4.78 11.59 46.03
N ALA A 671 5.19 10.33 45.82
CA ALA A 671 6.40 9.78 46.44
C ALA A 671 7.68 10.14 45.68
N MET A 672 7.60 10.46 44.38
CA MET A 672 8.76 10.95 43.61
C MET A 672 8.94 12.48 43.71
N GLU A 673 7.87 13.25 43.93
CA GLU A 673 7.97 14.69 44.23
C GLU A 673 8.61 14.98 45.61
N LEU A 674 8.69 13.99 46.50
CA LEU A 674 9.11 14.19 47.90
C LEU A 674 10.62 14.24 48.12
N ASP A 675 11.43 13.88 47.11
CA ASP A 675 12.89 14.02 47.14
C ASP A 675 13.36 15.41 46.63
N GLU A 676 12.50 16.20 45.97
CA GLU A 676 12.78 17.60 45.61
C GLU A 676 12.09 18.57 46.58
N LEU A 677 12.88 19.11 47.52
CA LEU A 677 12.41 19.95 48.62
C LEU A 677 11.77 21.29 48.17
N THR A 678 10.47 21.48 48.42
CA THR A 678 9.96 22.52 49.36
C THR A 678 8.44 22.41 49.61
N PRO A 679 7.91 22.88 50.75
CA PRO A 679 6.54 22.56 51.18
C PRO A 679 5.49 23.67 50.99
N THR A 680 4.22 23.28 51.16
CA THR A 680 2.99 24.09 51.31
C THR A 680 2.44 24.81 50.06
N LEU A 681 1.25 24.39 49.64
CA LEU A 681 0.00 25.09 49.97
C LEU A 681 -1.21 24.14 49.85
N ASP A 682 -2.35 24.53 50.44
CA ASP A 682 -3.38 23.58 50.91
C ASP A 682 -4.67 23.53 50.05
N LEU A 683 -5.44 22.45 50.22
CA LEU A 683 -6.59 22.04 49.41
C LEU A 683 -7.90 22.79 49.77
N THR A 684 -7.94 24.11 49.65
CA THR A 684 -9.17 24.90 49.92
C THR A 684 -9.50 25.99 48.88
N ARG A 685 -10.01 25.60 47.70
CA ARG A 685 -11.09 26.37 47.06
C ARG A 685 -11.89 25.60 46.00
N SER A 686 -13.15 25.31 46.32
CA SER A 686 -14.19 25.02 45.32
C SER A 686 -15.02 26.29 45.04
N GLN A 687 -15.61 26.33 43.83
CA GLN A 687 -16.64 27.27 43.36
C GLN A 687 -16.23 28.73 43.09
N LYS A 688 -16.79 29.27 41.97
CA LYS A 688 -16.50 30.55 41.29
C LYS A 688 -15.02 30.60 40.79
N VAL A 689 -14.74 30.83 39.50
CA VAL A 689 -15.40 31.78 38.58
C VAL A 689 -15.65 31.16 37.19
N CYS A 690 -16.86 31.34 36.65
CA CYS A 690 -17.15 31.21 35.21
C CYS A 690 -17.24 32.58 34.57
N ARG A 691 -16.09 33.15 34.19
CA ARG A 691 -15.89 34.35 33.35
C ARG A 691 -14.39 34.60 33.23
N ASP A 692 -13.86 34.37 32.02
CA ASP A 692 -12.98 35.30 31.27
C ASP A 692 -12.16 34.53 30.23
N ALA A 693 -12.76 34.39 29.04
CA ALA A 693 -12.07 33.90 27.85
C ALA A 693 -11.25 35.02 27.20
N ALA A 694 -10.27 35.57 27.93
CA ALA A 694 -9.34 36.57 27.41
C ALA A 694 -7.97 36.55 28.13
N ARG A 695 -6.89 36.53 27.33
CA ARG A 695 -5.52 36.93 27.71
C ARG A 695 -4.93 36.25 28.96
N CYS A 696 -4.52 34.99 28.80
CA CYS A 696 -3.20 34.54 29.25
C CYS A 696 -2.51 33.74 28.15
N VAL A 697 -1.91 34.45 27.19
CA VAL A 697 -1.03 33.86 26.19
C VAL A 697 0.35 33.64 26.84
N THR A 698 0.47 32.61 27.66
CA THR A 698 1.77 32.01 27.95
C THR A 698 2.23 31.27 26.70
N ARG A 699 2.90 31.99 25.79
CA ARG A 699 3.78 31.38 24.80
C ARG A 699 4.79 30.52 25.55
N VAL A 700 4.55 29.21 25.62
CA VAL A 700 5.66 28.30 25.42
C VAL A 700 6.17 28.63 24.02
N ARG A 701 7.36 29.22 23.94
CA ARG A 701 8.10 29.26 22.68
C ARG A 701 8.32 27.79 22.30
N VAL A 702 7.54 27.30 21.35
CA VAL A 702 8.13 26.42 20.34
C VAL A 702 9.30 27.24 19.79
N PRO A 703 10.56 26.78 19.93
CA PRO A 703 11.64 27.40 19.18
C PRO A 703 11.20 27.30 17.72
N THR A 704 11.08 28.43 17.02
CA THR A 704 10.95 28.41 15.57
C THR A 704 12.21 27.73 15.07
N GLY A 705 12.10 26.44 14.72
CA GLY A 705 13.23 25.68 14.25
C GLY A 705 13.73 26.36 13.00
N ASN A 706 14.90 27.00 13.10
CA ASN A 706 15.60 27.49 11.94
C ASN A 706 15.75 26.28 11.01
N VAL A 707 15.11 26.36 9.84
CA VAL A 707 15.23 25.36 8.79
C VAL A 707 16.72 25.17 8.58
N LEU A 708 17.20 23.93 8.65
CA LEU A 708 18.59 23.67 8.31
C LEU A 708 18.81 24.13 6.88
N SER A 709 19.75 25.06 6.74
CA SER A 709 20.28 25.53 5.48
C SER A 709 21.78 25.62 5.72
N LEU A 710 22.52 24.69 5.15
CA LEU A 710 23.97 24.60 5.33
C LEU A 710 24.67 25.12 4.07
N ASP A 711 25.30 26.28 4.19
CA ASP A 711 26.13 26.85 3.13
C ASP A 711 27.23 25.88 2.68
N GLY A 712 27.65 25.97 1.41
CA GLY A 712 28.65 25.06 0.84
C GLY A 712 29.94 24.98 1.65
N ASP A 713 30.43 26.14 2.12
CA ASP A 713 31.63 26.25 2.96
C ASP A 713 31.44 25.60 4.34
N ALA A 714 30.22 25.65 4.89
CA ALA A 714 29.88 25.02 6.16
C ALA A 714 29.77 23.50 6.03
N LEU A 715 29.20 23.00 4.93
CA LEU A 715 29.20 21.57 4.60
C LEU A 715 30.63 21.04 4.42
N GLN A 716 31.46 21.74 3.64
CA GLN A 716 32.84 21.33 3.41
C GLN A 716 33.70 21.39 4.69
N GLY A 717 33.47 22.39 5.56
CA GLY A 717 34.11 22.44 6.88
C GLY A 717 33.66 21.32 7.82
N LEU A 718 32.39 20.91 7.78
CA LEU A 718 31.88 19.77 8.56
C LEU A 718 32.44 18.44 8.03
N GLU A 719 32.50 18.26 6.71
CA GLU A 719 33.13 17.11 6.06
C GLU A 719 34.62 16.99 6.45
N GLN A 720 35.36 18.10 6.38
CA GLN A 720 36.76 18.19 6.82
C GLN A 720 36.97 17.96 8.32
N LEU A 721 35.93 17.96 9.16
CA LEU A 721 36.01 17.63 10.58
C LEU A 721 35.57 16.20 10.88
N LEU A 722 34.51 15.70 10.22
CA LEU A 722 33.96 14.35 10.42
C LEU A 722 34.79 13.25 9.74
N ASN A 723 35.70 13.62 8.84
CA ASN A 723 36.55 12.71 8.09
C ASN A 723 38.05 12.82 8.49
N GLN A 724 38.40 13.45 9.63
CA GLN A 724 39.81 13.58 10.06
C GLN A 724 40.40 12.27 10.58
N ASP A 725 39.62 11.53 11.36
CA ASP A 725 40.06 10.26 11.93
C ASP A 725 39.88 9.12 10.93
N SER A 726 40.97 8.44 10.61
CA SER A 726 41.06 7.32 9.66
C SER A 726 40.35 6.03 10.11
N SER A 727 39.40 6.15 11.04
CA SER A 727 38.48 5.11 11.51
C SER A 727 37.08 5.23 10.92
N GLY A 728 36.69 6.41 10.44
CA GLY A 728 35.34 6.70 9.95
C GLY A 728 34.23 6.67 11.02
N SER A 729 34.59 6.62 12.32
CA SER A 729 33.62 6.39 13.40
C SER A 729 32.67 7.57 13.66
N ASP A 730 33.11 8.80 13.42
CA ASP A 730 32.40 9.99 13.91
C ASP A 730 31.10 10.27 13.14
N TRP A 731 31.09 10.16 11.82
CA TRP A 731 29.86 10.34 11.05
C TRP A 731 28.82 9.23 11.33
N MET A 732 29.27 8.03 11.71
CA MET A 732 28.38 6.93 12.14
C MET A 732 27.78 7.20 13.53
N GLU A 733 28.58 7.68 14.48
CA GLU A 733 28.09 8.07 15.82
C GLU A 733 27.17 9.31 15.73
N LEU A 734 27.44 10.25 14.81
CA LEU A 734 26.54 11.36 14.48
C LEU A 734 25.21 10.85 13.92
N ALA A 735 25.23 9.95 12.92
CA ALA A 735 24.01 9.34 12.37
C ALA A 735 23.19 8.65 13.46
N LYS A 736 23.85 7.91 14.35
CA LYS A 736 23.25 7.22 15.50
C LYS A 736 22.59 8.19 16.49
N ARG A 737 23.21 9.34 16.78
CA ARG A 737 22.63 10.37 17.67
C ARG A 737 21.51 11.19 17.02
N LEU A 738 21.55 11.36 15.69
CA LEU A 738 20.45 11.95 14.91
C LEU A 738 19.30 10.97 14.62
N GLY A 739 19.40 9.71 15.05
CA GLY A 739 18.38 8.68 14.83
C GLY A 739 18.36 8.07 13.42
N LEU A 740 19.39 8.34 12.61
CA LEU A 740 19.51 7.96 11.20
C LEU A 740 20.33 6.68 10.98
N CYS A 741 20.37 5.76 11.95
CA CYS A 741 21.19 4.54 11.90
C CYS A 741 21.04 3.73 10.59
N SER A 742 19.82 3.66 10.05
CA SER A 742 19.53 2.92 8.81
C SER A 742 20.18 3.52 7.55
N LEU A 743 20.61 4.78 7.59
CA LEU A 743 21.32 5.43 6.48
C LEU A 743 22.83 5.18 6.52
N VAL A 744 23.38 4.66 7.62
CA VAL A 744 24.81 4.34 7.75
C VAL A 744 25.20 3.22 6.78
N GLU A 745 24.40 2.15 6.70
CA GLU A 745 24.67 1.04 5.79
C GLU A 745 24.57 1.43 4.31
N THR A 746 23.76 2.44 3.97
CA THR A 746 23.61 2.95 2.60
C THR A 746 24.64 4.00 2.21
N TYR A 747 25.23 4.73 3.17
CA TYR A 747 26.18 5.81 2.87
C TYR A 747 27.64 5.44 3.09
N LYS A 748 27.96 4.35 3.80
CA LYS A 748 29.35 3.88 4.02
C LYS A 748 30.17 3.70 2.72
N ASP A 749 29.50 3.41 1.60
CA ASP A 749 30.10 3.13 0.28
C ASP A 749 30.04 4.35 -0.67
N THR A 750 29.54 5.52 -0.22
CA THR A 750 29.52 6.76 -1.04
C THR A 750 30.82 7.57 -0.84
N PRO A 751 31.25 8.38 -1.82
CA PRO A 751 32.51 9.13 -1.71
C PRO A 751 32.52 10.25 -0.66
N SER A 752 31.38 10.56 -0.03
CA SER A 752 31.24 11.64 0.96
C SER A 752 30.12 11.30 1.97
N PRO A 753 30.30 10.29 2.84
CA PRO A 753 29.21 9.73 3.67
C PRO A 753 28.61 10.77 4.64
N SER A 754 29.47 11.61 5.23
CA SER A 754 29.11 12.70 6.13
C SER A 754 28.25 13.77 5.44
N VAL A 755 28.56 14.14 4.20
CA VAL A 755 27.76 15.10 3.41
C VAL A 755 26.44 14.49 2.94
N SER A 756 26.43 13.22 2.53
CA SER A 756 25.20 12.48 2.20
C SER A 756 24.24 12.42 3.40
N LEU A 757 24.76 12.12 4.59
CA LEU A 757 24.00 12.12 5.84
C LEU A 757 23.43 13.52 6.16
N LEU A 758 24.25 14.57 6.13
CA LEU A 758 23.81 15.93 6.46
C LEU A 758 22.73 16.44 5.50
N ARG A 759 22.87 16.20 4.18
CA ARG A 759 21.81 16.52 3.21
C ARG A 759 20.55 15.68 3.40
N SER A 760 20.66 14.41 3.80
CA SER A 760 19.50 13.59 4.14
C SER A 760 18.73 14.13 5.35
N TYR A 761 19.44 14.66 6.36
CA TYR A 761 18.86 15.29 7.55
C TYR A 761 18.20 16.64 7.21
N GLU A 762 18.83 17.45 6.36
CA GLU A 762 18.29 18.69 5.81
C GLU A 762 16.99 18.45 5.02
N LEU A 763 16.99 17.49 4.08
CA LEU A 763 15.83 17.07 3.30
C LEU A 763 14.71 16.45 4.15
N ALA A 764 15.05 15.81 5.28
CA ALA A 764 14.08 15.30 6.24
C ALA A 764 13.45 16.38 7.15
N GLY A 765 13.84 17.65 6.99
CA GLY A 765 13.35 18.75 7.83
C GLY A 765 14.01 18.80 9.23
N GLY A 766 15.24 18.33 9.34
CA GLY A 766 16.04 18.37 10.56
C GLY A 766 16.23 19.79 11.11
N SER A 767 16.50 19.90 12.40
CA SER A 767 16.66 21.20 13.08
C SER A 767 18.13 21.52 13.37
N LEU A 768 18.52 22.77 13.19
CA LEU A 768 19.88 23.23 13.51
C LEU A 768 20.23 23.01 15.00
N GLY A 769 19.24 23.13 15.89
CA GLY A 769 19.40 22.84 17.32
C GLY A 769 19.78 21.38 17.59
N GLY A 770 19.08 20.42 16.98
CA GLY A 770 19.40 18.99 17.14
C GLY A 770 20.76 18.60 16.56
N LEU A 771 21.17 19.22 15.44
CA LEU A 771 22.52 19.03 14.89
C LEU A 771 23.60 19.60 15.83
N LEU A 772 23.39 20.80 16.38
CA LEU A 772 24.31 21.42 17.35
C LEU A 772 24.43 20.60 18.64
N GLU A 773 23.33 20.08 19.17
CA GLU A 773 23.30 19.25 20.38
C GLU A 773 23.99 17.90 20.16
N ALA A 774 23.75 17.24 19.01
CA ALA A 774 24.47 16.03 18.63
C ALA A 774 25.98 16.28 18.55
N LEU A 775 26.43 17.33 17.85
CA LEU A 775 27.84 17.67 17.69
C LEU A 775 28.54 18.08 19.01
N ASP A 776 27.87 18.82 19.89
CA ASP A 776 28.43 19.20 21.21
C ASP A 776 28.52 17.99 22.14
N SER A 777 27.53 17.08 22.11
CA SER A 777 27.57 15.81 22.84
C SER A 777 28.70 14.87 22.38
N MET A 778 29.15 15.00 21.12
CA MET A 778 30.31 14.29 20.57
C MET A 778 31.64 14.98 20.91
N GLY A 779 31.61 16.16 21.55
CA GLY A 779 32.82 16.95 21.84
C GLY A 779 33.38 17.71 20.64
N LEU A 780 32.70 17.72 19.49
CA LEU A 780 33.14 18.37 18.23
C LEU A 780 32.95 19.90 18.29
N ARG A 781 33.58 20.53 19.29
CA ARG A 781 33.51 21.97 19.59
C ARG A 781 34.07 22.88 18.49
N GLY A 782 34.73 22.31 17.46
CA GLY A 782 35.07 23.00 16.21
C GLY A 782 33.83 23.20 15.34
N ALA A 783 33.10 22.12 15.05
CA ALA A 783 31.87 22.14 14.25
C ALA A 783 30.80 23.05 14.88
N VAL A 784 30.57 22.92 16.18
CA VAL A 784 29.66 23.78 16.96
C VAL A 784 30.04 25.27 16.86
N ARG A 785 31.34 25.59 16.81
CA ARG A 785 31.83 26.97 16.63
C ARG A 785 31.65 27.50 15.22
N MET A 786 31.64 26.67 14.19
CA MET A 786 31.36 27.11 12.82
C MET A 786 29.86 27.39 12.63
N LEU A 787 29.01 26.45 13.04
CA LEU A 787 27.55 26.56 12.91
C LEU A 787 26.94 27.70 13.75
N ARG A 788 27.64 28.22 14.77
CA ARG A 788 27.24 29.40 15.54
C ARG A 788 27.69 30.75 14.98
N LYS A 789 28.45 30.81 13.87
CA LYS A 789 28.94 32.09 13.32
C LYS A 789 27.91 33.03 12.66
N PRO A 790 26.74 32.62 12.13
CA PRO A 790 25.91 33.54 11.33
C PRO A 790 25.11 34.58 12.15
N GLU A 791 25.11 34.53 13.49
CA GLU A 791 24.33 35.45 14.33
C GLU A 791 25.14 36.65 14.90
N ALA A 792 26.37 36.88 14.44
CA ALA A 792 27.33 37.79 15.09
C ALA A 792 27.91 38.92 14.21
N LEU A 793 27.20 39.41 13.18
CA LEU A 793 27.72 40.50 12.31
C LEU A 793 26.71 41.53 11.76
N GLU A 794 25.48 41.61 12.28
CA GLU A 794 24.54 42.71 11.95
C GLU A 794 24.25 43.63 13.15
N LYS A 795 25.22 44.48 13.55
CA LYS A 795 24.93 45.60 14.45
C LYS A 795 25.96 46.74 14.51
N GLN A 796 26.34 47.35 13.39
CA GLN A 796 26.70 48.78 13.39
C GLN A 796 26.62 49.47 12.02
N GLN A 797 25.79 50.52 11.99
CA GLN A 797 25.92 51.77 11.21
C GLN A 797 26.11 51.72 9.68
N SER A 798 25.03 52.09 8.98
CA SER A 798 25.11 52.84 7.73
C SER A 798 25.74 54.23 7.97
N THR A 799 26.77 54.58 7.19
CA THR A 799 27.03 55.95 6.69
C THR A 799 28.14 55.93 5.65
N GLY A 800 27.94 56.66 4.55
CA GLY A 800 29.03 57.15 3.68
C GLY A 800 29.71 56.12 2.78
N GLY A 801 30.26 56.59 1.67
CA GLY A 801 31.15 55.79 0.82
C GLY A 801 32.26 56.67 0.25
N GLY A 802 33.28 56.05 -0.34
CA GLY A 802 34.22 56.75 -1.22
C GLY A 802 35.70 56.39 -1.09
N ILE A 803 36.31 56.13 -2.26
CA ILE A 803 37.64 56.62 -2.68
C ILE A 803 38.90 55.97 -2.02
N THR A 804 39.74 55.37 -2.89
CA THR A 804 41.15 54.93 -2.70
C THR A 804 41.47 53.89 -1.60
N ALA A 805 42.22 52.79 -1.82
CA ALA A 805 43.42 52.47 -2.61
C ALA A 805 44.77 52.74 -1.89
N VAL A 806 45.88 52.17 -2.41
CA VAL A 806 47.28 52.25 -1.92
C VAL A 806 47.59 51.26 -0.77
N MET A 807 48.06 50.03 -1.06
CA MET A 807 49.47 49.54 -0.98
C MET A 807 49.89 49.04 0.44
N LEU A 808 50.92 48.20 0.65
CA LEU A 808 51.90 47.52 -0.23
C LEU A 808 52.43 46.23 0.44
N SER A 809 53.09 45.37 -0.35
CA SER A 809 54.11 44.35 0.04
C SER A 809 53.64 43.11 0.85
N THR A 810 54.22 41.91 0.68
CA THR A 810 55.42 41.53 -0.12
C THR A 810 55.25 40.18 -0.84
N LEU A 811 55.65 40.13 -2.10
CA LEU A 811 55.93 38.94 -2.94
C LEU A 811 57.42 38.53 -2.74
N PRO A 812 58.06 37.57 -3.47
CA PRO A 812 57.63 36.70 -4.59
C PRO A 812 57.84 35.19 -4.31
N GLY A 813 57.65 34.22 -5.21
CA GLY A 813 57.15 34.15 -6.60
C GLY A 813 57.35 32.71 -7.13
N GLY A 814 56.91 32.28 -8.32
CA GLY A 814 56.13 32.93 -9.39
C GLY A 814 56.16 32.05 -10.67
N VAL A 815 55.61 32.55 -11.80
CA VAL A 815 55.98 32.18 -13.20
C VAL A 815 55.67 30.72 -13.63
N LEU A 816 54.79 30.39 -14.60
CA LEU A 816 54.50 30.99 -15.93
C LEU A 816 53.00 31.05 -16.32
N CYS A 817 52.74 31.85 -17.37
CA CYS A 817 51.55 31.91 -18.26
C CYS A 817 52.08 32.45 -19.64
N PRO A 818 51.29 32.74 -20.70
CA PRO A 818 49.94 32.36 -21.16
C PRO A 818 50.03 31.78 -22.62
N PRO A 819 49.15 32.03 -23.64
CA PRO A 819 47.73 32.45 -23.77
C PRO A 819 46.88 31.30 -24.43
N SER A 820 46.04 31.32 -25.49
CA SER A 820 45.45 32.24 -26.51
C SER A 820 44.40 31.46 -27.34
N SER A 821 43.41 32.00 -28.08
CA SER A 821 42.69 33.30 -28.13
C SER A 821 41.52 33.26 -29.17
N LEU A 822 40.72 34.33 -29.27
CA LEU A 822 39.74 34.70 -30.35
C LEU A 822 38.40 33.92 -30.55
N CYS A 823 37.29 34.65 -30.31
CA CYS A 823 36.14 34.92 -31.19
C CYS A 823 35.45 33.81 -32.04
N LYS A 824 34.14 33.60 -31.80
CA LYS A 824 33.03 34.07 -32.70
C LYS A 824 31.62 33.77 -32.15
N ASN A 825 30.62 34.53 -32.62
CA ASN A 825 29.18 34.29 -32.42
C ASN A 825 28.62 33.28 -33.44
N ILE A 826 27.66 32.43 -33.03
CA ILE A 826 26.50 31.92 -33.81
C ILE A 826 25.62 31.03 -32.88
N PRO A 827 24.28 31.02 -33.00
CA PRO A 827 23.38 30.39 -32.02
C PRO A 827 23.20 28.86 -32.19
N PRO A 828 22.76 28.14 -31.13
CA PRO A 828 22.55 26.69 -31.16
C PRO A 828 21.21 26.28 -31.82
N PRO A 829 21.14 25.11 -32.51
CA PRO A 829 19.91 24.57 -33.06
C PRO A 829 19.05 23.84 -32.00
N LYS A 830 17.73 23.74 -32.26
CA LYS A 830 16.79 22.89 -31.50
C LYS A 830 16.60 21.54 -32.21
N VAL A 831 16.95 20.42 -31.60
CA VAL A 831 16.48 19.06 -31.99
C VAL A 831 16.15 18.25 -30.73
N HIS A 832 15.34 17.20 -30.91
CA HIS A 832 14.53 16.49 -29.93
C HIS A 832 15.23 15.79 -28.74
N ARG A 833 14.40 15.64 -27.69
CA ARG A 833 14.41 14.63 -26.62
C ARG A 833 15.20 13.34 -26.92
N LEU A 834 16.02 12.94 -25.95
CA LEU A 834 16.14 11.57 -25.46
C LEU A 834 16.40 11.66 -23.95
N GLN A 835 15.53 11.08 -23.12
CA GLN A 835 15.66 11.13 -21.65
C GLN A 835 14.94 9.95 -20.99
N ASP A 836 15.45 8.74 -21.27
CA ASP A 836 15.24 7.57 -20.43
C ASP A 836 16.32 7.50 -19.33
N MET A 837 16.14 6.60 -18.36
CA MET A 837 17.09 6.30 -17.27
C MET A 837 17.30 7.37 -16.18
N ALA A 838 16.26 7.67 -15.37
CA ALA A 838 16.43 8.27 -14.03
C ALA A 838 15.23 8.12 -13.05
N GLU A 839 14.52 6.98 -13.00
CA GLU A 839 13.47 6.75 -11.98
C GLU A 839 13.74 5.50 -11.10
N PHE A 840 14.57 5.67 -10.07
CA PHE A 840 14.61 4.79 -8.89
C PHE A 840 15.04 5.62 -7.67
N GLY A 841 14.14 5.84 -6.69
CA GLY A 841 14.47 6.61 -5.49
C GLY A 841 13.37 7.41 -4.79
N ALA A 842 12.07 7.12 -5.00
CA ALA A 842 10.97 7.94 -4.45
C ALA A 842 9.73 7.13 -3.97
N LEU A 843 9.94 6.03 -3.22
CA LEU A 843 8.84 5.23 -2.65
C LEU A 843 9.11 4.78 -1.21
N PHE A 844 9.11 5.70 -0.24
CA PHE A 844 8.99 5.34 1.18
C PHE A 844 8.47 6.47 2.10
N PHE A 845 7.26 7.00 1.85
CA PHE A 845 6.44 7.64 2.89
C PHE A 845 4.94 7.62 2.52
N CYS A 846 4.08 7.83 3.51
CA CYS A 846 2.61 7.94 3.40
C CYS A 846 1.81 6.67 3.08
N PHE A 847 1.76 5.71 4.03
CA PHE A 847 0.51 4.98 4.33
C PHE A 847 0.53 4.36 5.74
N PHE A 848 -0.14 5.00 6.71
CA PHE A 848 -0.67 4.34 7.90
C PHE A 848 -1.89 5.11 8.41
N VAL A 849 -3.06 4.48 8.37
CA VAL A 849 -4.32 4.96 8.97
C VAL A 849 -4.80 3.89 9.93
N GLN A 850 -5.23 4.31 11.12
CA GLN A 850 -5.55 3.41 12.23
C GLN A 850 -6.76 2.51 11.91
N ILE A 851 -6.67 1.23 12.26
CA ILE A 851 -7.82 0.34 12.44
C ILE A 851 -8.02 0.16 13.94
N VAL A 852 -9.21 0.51 14.44
CA VAL A 852 -9.59 0.31 15.84
C VAL A 852 -10.35 -1.02 15.96
N PRO A 853 -9.91 -1.98 16.79
CA PRO A 853 -10.73 -3.11 17.17
C PRO A 853 -11.70 -2.71 18.29
N GLN A 854 -13.00 -2.96 18.11
CA GLN A 854 -13.98 -2.87 19.20
C GLN A 854 -13.96 -4.14 20.07
N LYS A 855 -14.47 -4.00 21.30
CA LYS A 855 -14.61 -5.12 22.26
C LYS A 855 -15.65 -6.13 21.76
N HIS A 856 -15.37 -7.41 21.99
CA HIS A 856 -16.44 -8.38 22.18
C HIS A 856 -17.06 -8.18 23.59
N GLN A 857 -18.38 -8.26 23.67
CA GLN A 857 -19.11 -8.78 24.83
C GLN A 857 -19.87 -10.04 24.37
N ASN A 858 -20.49 -10.72 25.34
CA ASN A 858 -21.28 -11.94 25.16
C ASN A 858 -22.34 -11.83 24.04
#